data_AF-A0A970UVQ3-F1
#
_entry.id   AF-A0A970UVQ3-F1
#
_cell.length_a   1.000
_cell.length_b   1.000
_cell.length_c   1.000
_cell.angle_alpha   90.00
_cell.angle_beta   90.00
_cell.angle_gamma   90.00
#
_symmetry.space_group_name_H-M   'P 1'
#
loop_
_entity.id
_entity.type
_entity.pdbx_description
1 polymer ?
#
loop_
_entity_poly.entity_id
_entity_poly.type
_entity_poly.pdbx_seq_one_letter_code
_entity_poly.pdbx_strand_id
1 'polypeptide(L)'
;MKQISLLKKSRFTAYFIILIVAFLTMINTSSVYADGGVGYKGIYINNKGVKTWYNVHDVLSWGFNECDSIYKFKKDGATNPAPSFDGVNFGVFNQTDVLEIAGFAVVGWTDNTDFVAGKLQYKVWKEGNSEPTTWNELGIGNYDYPCNGAHQVVCSSGNDRLVGVNNQSINIKPTEAGTYNFKVKALGRMNYCNGSFNPNDGPEYNATFTVVAPDYYRSVGNVTWSSPSNWEQSTDGGSTYGPATSAPSSGAHQVVVQSADTLTINSAATTPSSANFIINGTLNLASGGSVTTAPIYGVSSTLQYSGLASLPSTEWPMNVQSGAGYPNNVIISGNSTVTVNLNNISGATAVTEALYMGGDLTVENGSTFRLNIGLGISSDLYGSKAFFVAGDIYNNGILDMNAGSHLAFSCNDYINTGQTTLASNAKGGDLYITGNFTNNGSTTSVEMNGRAFILEGNANQTIGGTAPFSVGTGSTPFELKGWLIVAKTGGVVTLTHDIFVDGEGTDNGNTNSGGGAITVNGNNSSTPTILDLSGLNVKVSDTNLKSTIVCQNNGFIRTNPETTISVLGVYNSDDAISNIAFDQTTPGTTNKVGTLILNRTGSDAVLNNSNDFIVTSRLQILQGKLNSSADIRLDSLAVGTLSSTDGSTAALQVKDLIFTKATAGLMNSAQFYKNGRSLTITGKVRTLVHFEKTAAWNFVSFPYAATVTKMDGTTAVIGDDYSLGWYDPAARATNISGWKSSTDVPMTSMKGYIINKKTPLEDLYFDSSVQGGDEMFNSTRTLNLTYETAEHDVNAGWNFVSHPLSANGTPTLSGGVFAYGYNASQDAYKLYYYQYNPGYTYGSGAIKPFDAIFVKTPDADSVNVSYALSSPQGMLRRAAAVTNSPEEIIQLNLVVNNVAYETLLRVNANATTDADKLYDAPYNTPWKDTTPRIYTLIKGKMYALNSFPANSTIPVGIKVPTAGDFSFTWDNQATAYNAILTDKLTGTTVDMAANSSYDFNTTDAGDLNTRFEINVNAKVPSKVELEKNNSDYKISVSEGKILIDELNEPSYISVVDVTGKIVESRKINLGHAEFTIGQSGVYLLQISNNSGVQQLKVFVK
;
A
#
# COMPACT_ATOMS: atom_id res chain seq x y z
N MET A 1 45.37 -111.47 -73.34
CA MET A 1 46.68 -112.12 -73.25
C MET A 1 46.68 -112.96 -71.98
N LYS A 2 46.83 -114.30 -72.12
CA LYS A 2 46.90 -115.36 -71.08
C LYS A 2 45.71 -115.41 -70.09
N GLN A 3 44.66 -116.22 -70.29
CA GLN A 3 44.63 -117.71 -70.39
C GLN A 3 45.26 -118.30 -69.10
N ILE A 4 44.55 -119.00 -68.23
CA ILE A 4 44.17 -120.42 -68.38
C ILE A 4 43.32 -120.78 -67.12
N SER A 5 42.12 -121.35 -67.18
CA SER A 5 41.65 -122.63 -67.76
C SER A 5 41.67 -123.80 -66.75
N LEU A 6 40.46 -124.36 -66.54
CA LEU A 6 40.12 -125.80 -66.46
C LEU A 6 40.77 -126.63 -65.33
N LEU A 7 40.16 -127.65 -64.71
CA LEU A 7 39.30 -128.76 -65.19
C LEU A 7 38.42 -129.21 -63.99
N LYS A 8 37.10 -129.34 -64.13
CA LYS A 8 36.32 -130.48 -64.67
C LYS A 8 36.27 -131.73 -63.76
N LYS A 9 35.02 -132.04 -63.37
CA LYS A 9 34.34 -133.35 -63.45
C LYS A 9 34.81 -134.42 -62.44
N SER A 10 33.95 -135.23 -61.82
CA SER A 10 32.54 -135.53 -62.08
C SER A 10 31.91 -136.27 -60.89
N ARG A 11 30.71 -135.82 -60.54
CA ARG A 11 29.49 -136.63 -60.36
C ARG A 11 29.60 -137.88 -59.47
N PHE A 12 29.30 -137.68 -58.18
CA PHE A 12 28.43 -138.61 -57.44
C PHE A 12 27.01 -138.05 -57.49
N THR A 13 26.18 -138.67 -58.33
CA THR A 13 24.81 -138.25 -58.63
C THR A 13 23.86 -139.15 -57.84
N ALA A 14 22.77 -138.55 -57.34
CA ALA A 14 21.41 -139.12 -57.38
C ALA A 14 20.64 -139.42 -56.07
N TYR A 15 21.13 -139.13 -54.86
CA TYR A 15 20.29 -139.33 -53.65
C TYR A 15 20.32 -138.21 -52.58
N PHE A 16 20.92 -137.05 -52.86
CA PHE A 16 20.98 -135.92 -51.92
C PHE A 16 20.20 -134.65 -52.37
N ILE A 17 19.47 -134.73 -53.49
CA ILE A 17 18.81 -133.56 -54.14
C ILE A 17 17.30 -133.45 -53.84
N ILE A 18 16.70 -134.38 -53.08
CA ILE A 18 15.26 -134.32 -52.74
C ILE A 18 14.99 -133.88 -51.29
N LEU A 19 16.03 -133.76 -50.43
CA LEU A 19 15.85 -133.31 -49.03
C LEU A 19 16.23 -131.82 -48.77
N ILE A 20 16.81 -131.12 -49.75
CA ILE A 20 17.18 -129.68 -49.62
C ILE A 20 16.12 -128.75 -50.28
N VAL A 21 15.19 -129.31 -51.06
CA VAL A 21 14.10 -128.55 -51.71
C VAL A 21 12.90 -128.30 -50.78
N ALA A 22 12.91 -128.84 -49.55
CA ALA A 22 11.87 -128.60 -48.54
C ALA A 22 12.23 -127.56 -47.46
N PHE A 23 13.42 -126.93 -47.51
CA PHE A 23 13.88 -126.00 -46.44
C PHE A 23 14.24 -124.58 -46.93
N LEU A 24 13.92 -124.21 -48.18
CA LEU A 24 14.28 -122.91 -48.75
C LEU A 24 13.13 -122.19 -49.47
N THR A 25 11.87 -122.51 -49.14
CA THR A 25 10.68 -121.83 -49.69
C THR A 25 9.74 -121.25 -48.63
N MET A 26 10.25 -120.89 -47.44
CA MET A 26 9.53 -120.02 -46.51
C MET A 26 10.47 -118.94 -46.00
N ILE A 27 10.28 -117.70 -46.47
CA ILE A 27 10.17 -116.45 -45.71
C ILE A 27 9.91 -115.35 -46.76
N ASN A 28 8.63 -115.03 -46.94
CA ASN A 28 8.20 -113.72 -47.38
C ASN A 28 7.65 -113.03 -46.12
N THR A 29 8.43 -112.13 -45.53
CA THR A 29 7.91 -110.98 -44.80
C THR A 29 8.85 -109.83 -45.09
N SER A 30 8.45 -108.97 -46.01
CA SER A 30 8.97 -107.62 -46.15
C SER A 30 8.68 -106.84 -44.86
N SER A 31 9.64 -106.83 -43.93
CA SER A 31 9.75 -105.76 -42.95
C SER A 31 10.45 -104.59 -43.65
N VAL A 32 9.68 -103.59 -44.06
CA VAL A 32 10.23 -102.27 -44.39
C VAL A 32 10.80 -101.72 -43.09
N TYR A 33 12.12 -101.75 -42.93
CA TYR A 33 12.80 -100.95 -41.93
C TYR A 33 12.77 -99.50 -42.43
N ALA A 34 12.09 -98.62 -41.70
CA ALA A 34 12.27 -97.19 -41.87
C ALA A 34 13.66 -96.83 -41.33
N ASP A 35 14.59 -96.43 -42.19
CA ASP A 35 15.96 -96.01 -41.84
C ASP A 35 16.02 -94.54 -41.35
N GLY A 36 14.92 -94.00 -40.80
CA GLY A 36 14.84 -92.64 -40.27
C GLY A 36 15.11 -92.55 -38.76
N GLY A 37 15.88 -91.52 -38.33
CA GLY A 37 16.10 -91.17 -36.91
C GLY A 37 15.40 -89.89 -36.43
N VAL A 38 15.30 -89.68 -35.13
CA VAL A 38 15.11 -88.32 -34.55
C VAL A 38 16.47 -87.86 -34.07
N GLY A 39 16.82 -86.60 -34.26
CA GLY A 39 18.16 -86.07 -33.99
C GLY A 39 18.15 -85.08 -32.85
N TYR A 40 18.14 -83.81 -33.22
CA TYR A 40 18.36 -82.68 -32.31
C TYR A 40 17.05 -82.17 -31.72
N LYS A 41 17.09 -81.73 -30.45
CA LYS A 41 15.98 -81.04 -29.82
C LYS A 41 16.50 -79.79 -29.12
N GLY A 42 15.83 -78.67 -29.31
CA GLY A 42 16.20 -77.42 -28.69
C GLY A 42 15.02 -76.68 -28.09
N ILE A 43 15.31 -75.90 -27.06
CA ILE A 43 14.37 -75.01 -26.39
C ILE A 43 14.82 -73.56 -26.62
N TYR A 44 13.87 -72.66 -26.88
CA TYR A 44 14.14 -71.24 -27.07
C TYR A 44 13.72 -70.49 -25.81
N ILE A 45 14.68 -69.87 -25.13
CA ILE A 45 14.42 -69.11 -23.90
C ILE A 45 14.57 -67.63 -24.20
N ASN A 46 13.55 -66.85 -23.83
CA ASN A 46 13.62 -65.40 -23.78
C ASN A 46 13.95 -64.97 -22.36
N ASN A 47 15.17 -64.47 -22.18
CA ASN A 47 15.70 -63.97 -20.93
C ASN A 47 15.84 -62.44 -21.03
N LYS A 48 14.93 -61.69 -20.40
CA LYS A 48 14.95 -60.21 -20.37
C LYS A 48 15.07 -59.56 -21.76
N GLY A 49 14.40 -60.13 -22.76
CA GLY A 49 14.41 -59.65 -24.15
C GLY A 49 15.52 -60.28 -25.02
N VAL A 50 16.47 -61.01 -24.43
CA VAL A 50 17.48 -61.78 -25.17
C VAL A 50 16.96 -63.19 -25.42
N LYS A 51 16.72 -63.52 -26.69
CA LYS A 51 16.18 -64.81 -27.08
C LYS A 51 17.29 -65.75 -27.58
N THR A 52 17.50 -66.85 -26.88
CA THR A 52 18.61 -67.79 -27.13
C THR A 52 18.10 -69.22 -27.24
N TRP A 53 18.56 -69.96 -28.26
CA TRP A 53 18.32 -71.39 -28.36
C TRP A 53 19.31 -72.15 -27.47
N TYR A 54 18.79 -73.12 -26.74
CA TYR A 54 19.58 -74.05 -25.94
C TYR A 54 19.33 -75.47 -26.43
N ASN A 55 20.39 -76.24 -26.54
CA ASN A 55 20.31 -77.66 -26.87
C ASN A 55 19.81 -78.43 -25.64
N VAL A 56 18.73 -79.19 -25.83
CA VAL A 56 18.12 -80.04 -24.79
C VAL A 56 18.15 -81.53 -25.13
N HIS A 57 18.84 -81.91 -26.21
CA HIS A 57 19.13 -83.29 -26.56
C HIS A 57 20.17 -83.40 -27.67
N ASP A 58 21.28 -84.10 -27.41
CA ASP A 58 22.38 -84.30 -28.36
C ASP A 58 22.45 -85.75 -28.88
N VAL A 59 22.39 -85.94 -30.20
CA VAL A 59 22.69 -87.23 -30.86
C VAL A 59 23.99 -87.08 -31.63
N LEU A 60 25.07 -87.70 -31.13
CA LEU A 60 26.46 -87.39 -31.50
C LEU A 60 26.90 -87.84 -32.91
N SER A 61 26.02 -88.44 -33.72
CA SER A 61 26.42 -89.07 -34.98
C SER A 61 25.66 -88.59 -36.23
N TRP A 62 24.83 -87.54 -36.14
CA TRP A 62 23.94 -87.18 -37.24
C TRP A 62 24.16 -85.80 -37.87
N GLY A 63 24.54 -85.75 -39.15
CA GLY A 63 24.69 -84.49 -39.87
C GLY A 63 23.36 -83.96 -40.41
N PHE A 64 22.77 -82.97 -39.73
CA PHE A 64 21.64 -82.19 -40.25
C PHE A 64 22.13 -81.02 -41.12
N ASN A 65 21.47 -80.70 -42.24
CA ASN A 65 21.75 -79.47 -42.99
C ASN A 65 20.69 -78.40 -42.66
N GLU A 66 21.05 -77.44 -41.80
CA GLU A 66 20.17 -76.37 -41.31
C GLU A 66 19.47 -75.62 -42.44
N CYS A 67 18.18 -75.36 -42.28
CA CYS A 67 17.38 -74.71 -43.32
C CYS A 67 17.17 -73.20 -43.10
N ASP A 68 17.60 -72.63 -41.97
CA ASP A 68 17.57 -71.18 -41.73
C ASP A 68 18.51 -70.78 -40.57
N SER A 69 18.98 -69.53 -40.58
CA SER A 69 19.84 -68.88 -39.59
C SER A 69 19.24 -68.74 -38.18
N ILE A 70 17.93 -68.95 -38.01
CA ILE A 70 17.23 -68.79 -36.72
C ILE A 70 17.13 -70.08 -35.88
N TYR A 71 17.40 -71.26 -36.46
CA TYR A 71 17.32 -72.58 -35.79
C TYR A 71 18.68 -73.29 -35.81
N LYS A 72 19.65 -72.73 -35.08
CA LYS A 72 21.03 -73.22 -35.06
C LYS A 72 21.20 -74.31 -34.00
N PHE A 73 21.03 -75.58 -34.38
CA PHE A 73 21.13 -76.74 -33.47
C PHE A 73 22.43 -77.57 -33.61
N LYS A 74 23.37 -77.22 -34.51
CA LYS A 74 24.55 -78.07 -34.77
C LYS A 74 25.56 -78.16 -33.61
N LYS A 75 26.18 -79.33 -33.48
CA LYS A 75 27.49 -79.61 -32.85
C LYS A 75 28.51 -80.10 -33.90
N ASP A 76 29.79 -79.82 -33.63
CA ASP A 76 31.04 -80.11 -34.38
C ASP A 76 31.16 -79.56 -35.81
N GLY A 77 31.99 -78.52 -35.96
CA GLY A 77 32.37 -77.89 -37.23
C GLY A 77 31.53 -76.69 -37.67
N ALA A 78 30.45 -76.35 -36.97
CA ALA A 78 29.62 -75.16 -37.24
C ALA A 78 30.18 -73.89 -36.57
N THR A 79 30.02 -72.72 -37.19
CA THR A 79 30.59 -71.44 -36.74
C THR A 79 29.91 -70.79 -35.53
N ASN A 80 28.86 -71.37 -34.93
CA ASN A 80 28.28 -70.94 -33.64
C ASN A 80 27.17 -71.92 -33.14
N PRO A 81 27.50 -73.00 -32.38
CA PRO A 81 26.51 -73.98 -31.89
C PRO A 81 25.65 -73.42 -30.75
N ALA A 82 24.39 -73.88 -30.61
CA ALA A 82 23.57 -73.56 -29.45
C ALA A 82 24.20 -74.14 -28.16
N PRO A 83 24.29 -73.36 -27.06
CA PRO A 83 24.81 -73.86 -25.80
C PRO A 83 23.92 -74.97 -25.23
N SER A 84 24.50 -75.89 -24.46
CA SER A 84 23.74 -76.87 -23.66
C SER A 84 22.83 -76.14 -22.68
N PHE A 85 21.61 -76.65 -22.46
CA PHE A 85 20.74 -76.18 -21.38
C PHE A 85 21.25 -76.60 -20.00
N ASP A 86 21.98 -77.71 -19.92
CA ASP A 86 22.43 -78.27 -18.65
C ASP A 86 23.49 -77.39 -17.97
N GLY A 87 23.27 -77.10 -16.69
CA GLY A 87 24.09 -76.22 -15.86
C GLY A 87 23.92 -74.72 -16.13
N VAL A 88 22.96 -74.29 -16.97
CA VAL A 88 22.77 -72.87 -17.29
C VAL A 88 22.21 -72.11 -16.10
N ASN A 89 22.79 -70.95 -15.79
CA ASN A 89 22.19 -69.97 -14.87
C ASN A 89 21.66 -68.79 -15.67
N PHE A 90 20.33 -68.58 -15.66
CA PHE A 90 19.68 -67.49 -16.39
C PHE A 90 19.80 -66.12 -15.68
N GLY A 91 20.41 -66.07 -14.50
CA GLY A 91 20.71 -64.84 -13.77
C GLY A 91 19.64 -64.46 -12.74
N VAL A 92 19.64 -63.18 -12.35
CA VAL A 92 18.79 -62.62 -11.29
C VAL A 92 17.59 -61.88 -11.90
N PHE A 93 16.41 -62.13 -11.36
CA PHE A 93 15.11 -61.61 -11.76
C PHE A 93 14.45 -60.90 -10.58
N ASN A 94 13.81 -59.74 -10.82
CA ASN A 94 12.88 -59.17 -9.84
C ASN A 94 11.57 -59.96 -9.89
N GLN A 95 10.75 -59.91 -8.83
CA GLN A 95 9.41 -60.53 -8.83
C GLN A 95 8.48 -60.06 -9.97
N THR A 96 8.79 -58.94 -10.61
CA THR A 96 8.07 -58.41 -11.78
C THR A 96 8.61 -58.88 -13.12
N ASP A 97 9.86 -59.36 -13.17
CA ASP A 97 10.49 -59.86 -14.40
C ASP A 97 9.84 -61.19 -14.85
N VAL A 98 9.96 -61.52 -16.14
CA VAL A 98 9.46 -62.77 -16.72
C VAL A 98 10.60 -63.51 -17.41
N LEU A 99 10.84 -64.76 -17.01
CA LEU A 99 11.61 -65.73 -17.79
C LEU A 99 10.64 -66.51 -18.67
N GLU A 100 10.87 -66.59 -19.98
CA GLU A 100 9.88 -67.13 -20.90
C GLU A 100 10.46 -68.28 -21.72
N ILE A 101 9.73 -69.40 -21.80
CA ILE A 101 9.95 -70.40 -22.86
C ILE A 101 9.26 -69.87 -24.11
N ALA A 102 10.04 -69.38 -25.07
CA ALA A 102 9.56 -68.75 -26.29
C ALA A 102 9.43 -69.74 -27.46
N GLY A 103 9.87 -70.99 -27.29
CA GLY A 103 9.75 -72.00 -28.33
C GLY A 103 10.39 -73.34 -28.00
N PHE A 104 10.05 -74.34 -28.80
CA PHE A 104 10.60 -75.69 -28.74
C PHE A 104 10.61 -76.29 -30.16
N ALA A 105 11.70 -76.96 -30.52
CA ALA A 105 11.84 -77.56 -31.84
C ALA A 105 12.60 -78.89 -31.79
N VAL A 106 12.27 -79.78 -32.72
CA VAL A 106 12.80 -81.13 -32.87
C VAL A 106 13.13 -81.38 -34.34
N VAL A 107 14.32 -81.90 -34.60
CA VAL A 107 14.79 -82.32 -35.92
C VAL A 107 14.68 -83.84 -36.05
N GLY A 108 14.18 -84.33 -37.18
CA GLY A 108 14.28 -85.74 -37.54
C GLY A 108 14.25 -85.93 -39.05
N TRP A 109 14.54 -87.13 -39.51
CA TRP A 109 14.58 -87.49 -40.93
C TRP A 109 13.32 -88.25 -41.29
N THR A 110 12.72 -87.89 -42.41
CA THR A 110 11.46 -88.43 -42.91
C THR A 110 11.53 -88.55 -44.43
N ASP A 111 10.93 -89.58 -45.00
CA ASP A 111 10.82 -89.77 -46.46
C ASP A 111 9.52 -89.20 -47.07
N ASN A 112 8.82 -88.30 -46.36
CA ASN A 112 7.48 -87.78 -46.62
C ASN A 112 6.30 -88.73 -46.32
N THR A 113 6.56 -89.99 -45.94
CA THR A 113 5.54 -90.88 -45.36
C THR A 113 5.65 -91.01 -43.84
N ASP A 114 6.82 -90.65 -43.30
CA ASP A 114 7.09 -90.53 -41.86
C ASP A 114 6.80 -89.12 -41.31
N PHE A 115 6.49 -89.03 -40.01
CA PHE A 115 6.34 -87.76 -39.30
C PHE A 115 7.21 -87.70 -38.04
N VAL A 116 7.71 -86.51 -37.72
CA VAL A 116 8.49 -86.19 -36.52
C VAL A 116 7.63 -85.39 -35.56
N ALA A 117 7.57 -85.83 -34.31
CA ALA A 117 6.88 -85.12 -33.24
C ALA A 117 7.77 -85.00 -32.01
N GLY A 118 7.52 -83.96 -31.21
CA GLY A 118 8.31 -83.64 -30.04
C GLY A 118 7.44 -83.31 -28.84
N LYS A 119 7.93 -83.57 -27.64
CA LYS A 119 7.30 -83.09 -26.41
C LYS A 119 8.37 -82.63 -25.43
N LEU A 120 8.32 -81.36 -25.06
CA LEU A 120 9.14 -80.81 -24.00
C LEU A 120 8.39 -80.94 -22.67
N GLN A 121 8.98 -81.63 -21.72
CA GLN A 121 8.53 -81.65 -20.34
C GLN A 121 9.38 -80.68 -19.52
N TYR A 122 8.78 -79.89 -18.65
CA TYR A 122 9.53 -79.00 -17.74
C TYR A 122 8.95 -78.88 -16.33
N LYS A 123 9.82 -78.54 -15.37
CA LYS A 123 9.48 -78.26 -13.97
C LYS A 123 10.29 -77.07 -13.48
N VAL A 124 9.66 -76.24 -12.65
CA VAL A 124 10.31 -75.13 -11.96
C VAL A 124 9.93 -75.17 -10.50
N TRP A 125 10.91 -75.09 -9.59
CA TRP A 125 10.67 -75.08 -8.15
C TRP A 125 11.78 -74.34 -7.42
N LYS A 126 11.45 -73.78 -6.26
CA LYS A 126 12.40 -73.08 -5.39
C LYS A 126 13.43 -74.07 -4.83
N GLU A 127 14.70 -73.70 -4.85
CA GLU A 127 15.77 -74.47 -4.22
C GLU A 127 15.48 -74.65 -2.72
N GLY A 128 15.66 -75.88 -2.23
CA GLY A 128 15.26 -76.29 -0.87
C GLY A 128 13.84 -76.88 -0.78
N ASN A 129 12.95 -76.62 -1.75
CA ASN A 129 11.66 -77.32 -1.82
C ASN A 129 11.82 -78.69 -2.53
N SER A 130 10.88 -79.60 -2.26
CA SER A 130 10.79 -80.87 -2.97
C SER A 130 10.57 -80.64 -4.47
N GLU A 131 11.30 -81.37 -5.32
CA GLU A 131 11.04 -81.33 -6.76
C GLU A 131 9.59 -81.78 -7.04
N PRO A 132 8.82 -81.05 -7.87
CA PRO A 132 7.47 -81.45 -8.26
C PRO A 132 7.43 -82.85 -8.86
N THR A 133 6.43 -83.66 -8.49
CA THR A 133 6.28 -85.03 -9.02
C THR A 133 5.72 -85.06 -10.45
N THR A 134 4.98 -84.02 -10.84
CA THR A 134 4.37 -83.85 -12.17
C THR A 134 5.19 -82.94 -13.07
N TRP A 135 5.23 -83.24 -14.36
CA TRP A 135 5.84 -82.39 -15.39
C TRP A 135 4.78 -81.51 -16.06
N ASN A 136 5.12 -80.26 -16.36
CA ASN A 136 4.38 -79.47 -17.34
C ASN A 136 4.82 -79.88 -18.75
N GLU A 137 3.94 -79.82 -19.74
CA GLU A 137 4.21 -80.35 -21.08
C GLU A 137 3.93 -79.31 -22.17
N LEU A 138 4.81 -79.27 -23.17
CA LEU A 138 4.68 -78.51 -24.41
C LEU A 138 4.89 -79.48 -25.59
N GLY A 139 3.81 -79.82 -26.28
CA GLY A 139 3.81 -80.73 -27.42
C GLY A 139 3.94 -80.01 -28.77
N ILE A 140 4.69 -80.60 -29.70
CA ILE A 140 4.81 -80.18 -31.10
C ILE A 140 4.62 -81.38 -32.05
N GLY A 141 4.04 -81.15 -33.22
CA GLY A 141 3.82 -82.22 -34.21
C GLY A 141 2.81 -83.31 -33.79
N ASN A 142 1.88 -82.99 -32.89
CA ASN A 142 0.86 -83.92 -32.37
C ASN A 142 1.45 -85.22 -31.75
N TYR A 143 2.33 -85.04 -30.77
CA TYR A 143 3.12 -86.09 -30.11
C TYR A 143 2.32 -87.32 -29.62
N ASP A 144 1.06 -87.12 -29.21
CA ASP A 144 0.20 -88.20 -28.71
C ASP A 144 -0.61 -88.90 -29.81
N TYR A 145 -0.80 -88.29 -31.00
CA TYR A 145 -1.57 -88.84 -32.12
C TYR A 145 -0.87 -88.62 -33.49
N PRO A 146 0.21 -89.37 -33.79
CA PRO A 146 1.15 -89.08 -34.88
C PRO A 146 0.65 -89.35 -36.32
N CYS A 147 -0.62 -89.76 -36.51
CA CYS A 147 -1.14 -90.14 -37.84
C CYS A 147 -1.81 -88.98 -38.62
N ASN A 148 -1.85 -87.77 -38.06
CA ASN A 148 -2.51 -86.60 -38.65
C ASN A 148 -1.54 -85.58 -39.28
N GLY A 149 -0.40 -86.03 -39.79
CA GLY A 149 0.62 -85.17 -40.40
C GLY A 149 1.38 -84.31 -39.39
N ALA A 150 2.66 -84.01 -39.71
CA ALA A 150 3.44 -83.08 -38.91
C ALA A 150 2.86 -81.65 -39.06
N HIS A 151 1.96 -81.26 -38.16
CA HIS A 151 1.64 -79.84 -37.99
C HIS A 151 2.87 -79.14 -37.40
N GLN A 152 3.20 -77.94 -37.92
CA GLN A 152 4.33 -77.11 -37.48
C GLN A 152 5.71 -77.57 -38.00
N VAL A 153 5.77 -78.15 -39.21
CA VAL A 153 7.06 -78.23 -39.94
C VAL A 153 7.54 -76.81 -40.19
N VAL A 154 8.68 -76.47 -39.60
CA VAL A 154 9.30 -75.16 -39.69
C VAL A 154 10.15 -75.09 -40.95
N CYS A 155 10.88 -76.16 -41.27
CA CYS A 155 11.68 -76.25 -42.48
C CYS A 155 12.10 -77.69 -42.83
N SER A 156 12.57 -77.85 -44.06
CA SER A 156 12.93 -79.13 -44.70
C SER A 156 14.23 -79.02 -45.47
N SER A 157 15.16 -79.98 -45.30
CA SER A 157 16.41 -80.08 -46.07
C SER A 157 16.66 -81.54 -46.46
N GLY A 158 16.46 -81.85 -47.73
CA GLY A 158 16.39 -83.24 -48.19
C GLY A 158 15.30 -84.01 -47.43
N ASN A 159 15.71 -85.09 -46.76
CA ASN A 159 14.82 -85.89 -45.92
C ASN A 159 14.77 -85.39 -44.47
N ASP A 160 15.60 -84.42 -44.06
CA ASP A 160 15.49 -83.84 -42.73
C ASP A 160 14.30 -82.88 -42.64
N ARG A 161 13.60 -82.91 -41.50
CA ARG A 161 12.48 -82.05 -41.13
C ARG A 161 12.74 -81.47 -39.75
N LEU A 162 12.68 -80.15 -39.64
CA LEU A 162 12.58 -79.46 -38.38
C LEU A 162 11.10 -79.20 -38.10
N VAL A 163 10.61 -79.69 -36.98
CA VAL A 163 9.24 -79.46 -36.49
C VAL A 163 9.36 -78.66 -35.21
N GLY A 164 8.55 -77.61 -35.02
CA GLY A 164 8.66 -76.76 -33.85
C GLY A 164 7.83 -75.49 -33.90
N VAL A 165 7.80 -74.79 -32.78
CA VAL A 165 7.17 -73.47 -32.64
C VAL A 165 8.15 -72.50 -32.02
N ASN A 166 8.25 -71.29 -32.58
CA ASN A 166 9.01 -70.15 -32.05
C ASN A 166 8.11 -69.00 -31.57
N ASN A 167 6.78 -69.20 -31.62
CA ASN A 167 5.76 -68.17 -31.37
C ASN A 167 4.85 -68.51 -30.17
N GLN A 168 5.08 -69.63 -29.48
CA GLN A 168 4.35 -69.97 -28.26
C GLN A 168 5.18 -69.54 -27.07
N SER A 169 4.60 -68.69 -26.23
CA SER A 169 5.23 -68.17 -25.02
C SER A 169 4.63 -68.79 -23.77
N ILE A 170 5.49 -69.31 -22.91
CA ILE A 170 5.12 -69.74 -21.56
C ILE A 170 5.91 -68.92 -20.57
N ASN A 171 5.21 -68.11 -19.79
CA ASN A 171 5.82 -67.29 -18.74
C ASN A 171 6.12 -68.14 -17.50
N ILE A 172 7.39 -68.15 -17.10
CA ILE A 172 7.86 -68.68 -15.83
C ILE A 172 8.01 -67.48 -14.89
N LYS A 173 7.05 -67.29 -13.99
CA LYS A 173 7.02 -66.18 -13.03
C LYS A 173 6.77 -66.66 -11.61
N PRO A 174 7.81 -67.07 -10.87
CA PRO A 174 7.66 -67.36 -9.45
C PRO A 174 7.36 -66.10 -8.64
N THR A 175 6.53 -66.22 -7.60
CA THR A 175 6.05 -65.08 -6.79
C THR A 175 6.89 -64.83 -5.54
N GLU A 176 7.77 -65.75 -5.16
CA GLU A 176 8.62 -65.61 -3.98
C GLU A 176 10.09 -65.39 -4.36
N ALA A 177 10.82 -64.64 -3.55
CA ALA A 177 12.27 -64.52 -3.69
C ALA A 177 12.98 -65.83 -3.30
N GLY A 178 14.03 -66.18 -4.05
CA GLY A 178 14.88 -67.36 -3.87
C GLY A 178 15.49 -67.84 -5.19
N THR A 179 16.45 -68.75 -5.12
CA THR A 179 16.93 -69.48 -6.30
C THR A 179 15.91 -70.55 -6.69
N TYR A 180 15.65 -70.69 -7.99
CA TYR A 180 14.75 -71.67 -8.57
C TYR A 180 15.55 -72.61 -9.46
N ASN A 181 15.28 -73.90 -9.29
CA ASN A 181 15.68 -74.95 -10.22
C ASN A 181 14.69 -74.99 -11.38
N PHE A 182 15.22 -75.09 -12.59
CA PHE A 182 14.48 -75.23 -13.84
C PHE A 182 14.98 -76.48 -14.56
N LYS A 183 14.18 -77.54 -14.53
CA LYS A 183 14.51 -78.81 -15.16
C LYS A 183 13.68 -79.02 -16.41
N VAL A 184 14.31 -79.55 -17.46
CA VAL A 184 13.67 -79.89 -18.73
C VAL A 184 14.01 -81.31 -19.16
N LYS A 185 13.11 -81.92 -19.92
CA LYS A 185 13.29 -83.21 -20.57
C LYS A 185 12.64 -83.18 -21.94
N ALA A 186 13.44 -83.30 -23.00
CA ALA A 186 12.94 -83.20 -24.36
C ALA A 186 12.74 -84.60 -24.97
N LEU A 187 11.50 -84.95 -25.25
CA LEU A 187 11.07 -86.21 -25.82
C LEU A 187 10.86 -86.07 -27.33
N GLY A 188 11.14 -87.13 -28.08
CA GLY A 188 11.09 -87.11 -29.55
C GLY A 188 10.64 -88.45 -30.09
N ARG A 189 9.70 -88.40 -31.03
CA ARG A 189 9.12 -89.59 -31.66
C ARG A 189 9.14 -89.45 -33.18
N MET A 190 9.40 -90.57 -33.84
CA MET A 190 9.12 -90.77 -35.26
C MET A 190 8.10 -91.89 -35.40
N ASN A 191 7.15 -91.73 -36.32
CA ASN A 191 6.23 -92.79 -36.70
C ASN A 191 5.88 -92.75 -38.19
N TYR A 192 5.61 -93.92 -38.77
CA TYR A 192 4.84 -94.08 -39.99
C TYR A 192 3.44 -94.60 -39.61
N CYS A 193 2.38 -94.19 -40.31
CA CYS A 193 1.02 -94.55 -39.91
C CYS A 193 0.86 -96.09 -39.78
N ASN A 194 0.57 -96.57 -38.56
CA ASN A 194 0.45 -97.98 -38.15
C ASN A 194 1.77 -98.75 -37.81
N GLY A 195 2.90 -98.06 -37.60
CA GLY A 195 4.19 -98.64 -37.22
C GLY A 195 4.51 -98.69 -35.72
N SER A 196 5.60 -99.40 -35.36
CA SER A 196 6.21 -99.38 -34.02
C SER A 196 7.14 -98.19 -33.86
N PHE A 197 7.07 -97.49 -32.72
CA PHE A 197 7.83 -96.28 -32.44
C PHE A 197 9.33 -96.52 -32.28
N ASN A 198 10.14 -95.56 -32.77
CA ASN A 198 11.53 -95.40 -32.33
C ASN A 198 11.60 -94.21 -31.35
N PRO A 199 11.45 -94.43 -30.02
CA PRO A 199 11.57 -93.36 -29.04
C PRO A 199 13.03 -92.90 -28.97
N ASN A 200 13.25 -91.61 -29.19
CA ASN A 200 14.55 -90.99 -28.94
C ASN A 200 14.37 -89.93 -27.87
N ASP A 201 14.11 -90.37 -26.64
CA ASP A 201 13.86 -89.47 -25.52
C ASP A 201 15.18 -88.97 -24.94
N GLY A 202 15.26 -87.66 -24.71
CA GLY A 202 16.46 -87.04 -24.18
C GLY A 202 16.60 -87.21 -22.67
N PRO A 203 17.84 -87.01 -22.15
CA PRO A 203 18.08 -86.97 -20.72
C PRO A 203 17.39 -85.75 -20.10
N GLU A 204 17.34 -85.73 -18.76
CA GLU A 204 16.94 -84.54 -18.01
C GLU A 204 18.11 -83.55 -17.93
N TYR A 205 17.85 -82.28 -18.19
CA TYR A 205 18.80 -81.19 -18.02
C TYR A 205 18.31 -80.16 -17.02
N ASN A 206 19.24 -79.57 -16.29
CA ASN A 206 18.96 -78.66 -15.20
C ASN A 206 19.54 -77.28 -15.48
N ALA A 207 18.80 -76.25 -15.11
CA ALA A 207 19.22 -74.86 -15.11
C ALA A 207 18.73 -74.20 -13.82
N THR A 208 19.23 -73.00 -13.53
CA THR A 208 18.80 -72.21 -12.38
C THR A 208 18.54 -70.74 -12.74
N PHE A 209 17.76 -70.06 -11.92
CA PHE A 209 17.62 -68.60 -11.92
C PHE A 209 17.23 -68.11 -10.54
N THR A 210 17.57 -66.88 -10.17
CA THR A 210 17.27 -66.32 -8.84
C THR A 210 16.22 -65.23 -8.94
N VAL A 211 15.17 -65.29 -8.12
CA VAL A 211 14.21 -64.20 -7.95
C VAL A 211 14.58 -63.42 -6.68
N VAL A 212 14.70 -62.09 -6.75
CA VAL A 212 14.94 -61.21 -5.59
C VAL A 212 13.69 -60.41 -5.25
N ALA A 213 13.50 -60.12 -3.96
CA ALA A 213 12.38 -59.34 -3.47
C ALA A 213 12.63 -57.83 -3.64
N PRO A 214 11.57 -57.04 -3.87
CA PRO A 214 11.68 -55.59 -3.88
C PRO A 214 11.93 -55.00 -2.48
N ASP A 215 12.95 -54.16 -2.33
CA ASP A 215 13.24 -53.46 -1.07
C ASP A 215 12.40 -52.18 -0.92
N TYR A 216 11.54 -52.12 0.10
CA TYR A 216 10.79 -50.92 0.49
C TYR A 216 11.33 -50.37 1.80
N TYR A 217 11.63 -49.08 1.85
CA TYR A 217 12.11 -48.40 3.05
C TYR A 217 11.09 -47.37 3.56
N ARG A 218 10.93 -47.27 4.88
CA ARG A 218 10.21 -46.17 5.51
C ARG A 218 10.93 -45.67 6.76
N SER A 219 10.83 -44.38 7.05
CA SER A 219 11.37 -43.83 8.30
C SER A 219 10.50 -44.19 9.50
N VAL A 220 11.14 -44.34 10.66
CA VAL A 220 10.52 -44.45 11.99
C VAL A 220 11.29 -43.51 12.94
N GLY A 221 11.09 -42.21 12.74
CA GLY A 221 11.87 -41.14 13.34
C GLY A 221 12.87 -40.52 12.37
N ASN A 222 13.69 -39.59 12.88
CA ASN A 222 14.69 -38.91 12.05
C ASN A 222 15.74 -39.89 11.52
N VAL A 223 16.00 -39.82 10.22
CA VAL A 223 16.86 -40.72 9.46
C VAL A 223 17.96 -39.95 8.74
N THR A 224 19.07 -40.62 8.47
CA THR A 224 20.17 -40.11 7.62
C THR A 224 20.34 -41.06 6.45
N TRP A 225 20.52 -40.54 5.23
CA TRP A 225 20.59 -41.38 4.02
C TRP A 225 21.67 -42.46 4.07
N SER A 226 22.81 -42.16 4.70
CA SER A 226 23.98 -43.05 4.76
C SER A 226 23.96 -44.06 5.93
N SER A 227 22.90 -44.07 6.74
CA SER A 227 22.79 -44.92 7.93
C SER A 227 21.51 -45.75 7.90
N PRO A 228 21.54 -47.06 8.24
CA PRO A 228 20.33 -47.86 8.41
C PRO A 228 19.50 -47.48 9.65
N SER A 229 20.06 -46.69 10.58
CA SER A 229 19.39 -46.33 11.82
C SER A 229 18.06 -45.63 11.55
N ASN A 230 17.01 -46.05 12.28
CA ASN A 230 15.64 -45.52 12.19
C ASN A 230 14.95 -45.72 10.83
N TRP A 231 15.57 -46.46 9.91
CA TRP A 231 14.86 -47.01 8.76
C TRP A 231 14.25 -48.35 9.14
N GLU A 232 13.03 -48.58 8.66
CA GLU A 232 12.48 -49.92 8.52
C GLU A 232 12.54 -50.35 7.06
N GLN A 233 12.82 -51.63 6.84
CA GLN A 233 12.86 -52.28 5.53
C GLN A 233 11.76 -53.34 5.46
N SER A 234 11.11 -53.43 4.32
CA SER A 234 10.18 -54.49 3.93
C SER A 234 10.72 -55.20 2.70
N THR A 235 10.69 -56.53 2.74
CA THR A 235 11.06 -57.42 1.64
C THR A 235 9.86 -58.19 1.09
N ASP A 236 8.64 -57.84 1.51
CA ASP A 236 7.38 -58.51 1.17
C ASP A 236 6.39 -57.57 0.45
N GLY A 237 6.91 -56.55 -0.23
CA GLY A 237 6.07 -55.62 -0.98
C GLY A 237 5.43 -54.51 -0.15
N GLY A 238 5.98 -54.20 1.02
CA GLY A 238 5.46 -53.18 1.93
C GLY A 238 4.37 -53.69 2.90
N SER A 239 4.19 -55.00 3.01
CA SER A 239 3.14 -55.59 3.87
C SER A 239 3.58 -55.65 5.34
N THR A 240 4.85 -55.99 5.59
CA THR A 240 5.46 -55.98 6.92
C THR A 240 6.80 -55.27 6.88
N TYR A 241 7.10 -54.52 7.95
CA TYR A 241 8.31 -53.72 8.09
C TYR A 241 9.04 -54.13 9.36
N GLY A 242 10.35 -54.32 9.27
CA GLY A 242 11.24 -54.53 10.41
C GLY A 242 12.44 -53.60 10.34
N PRO A 243 13.28 -53.53 11.40
CA PRO A 243 14.48 -52.67 11.39
C PRO A 243 15.37 -52.96 10.19
N ALA A 244 15.76 -51.91 9.45
CA ALA A 244 16.61 -52.05 8.29
C ALA A 244 18.04 -52.45 8.69
N THR A 245 18.64 -53.38 7.95
CA THR A 245 20.06 -53.75 8.13
C THR A 245 21.01 -52.99 7.21
N SER A 246 20.47 -52.30 6.21
CA SER A 246 21.19 -51.47 5.24
C SER A 246 20.47 -50.14 5.05
N ALA A 247 21.21 -49.10 4.67
CA ALA A 247 20.62 -47.83 4.31
C ALA A 247 19.96 -47.91 2.92
N PRO A 248 18.98 -47.04 2.61
CA PRO A 248 18.39 -46.98 1.27
C PRO A 248 19.42 -46.73 0.15
N SER A 249 19.13 -47.19 -1.05
CA SER A 249 19.97 -46.99 -2.24
C SER A 249 19.12 -46.78 -3.49
N SER A 250 19.77 -46.51 -4.63
CA SER A 250 19.09 -46.35 -5.92
C SER A 250 18.35 -47.61 -6.40
N GLY A 251 18.69 -48.79 -5.87
CA GLY A 251 18.00 -50.06 -6.14
C GLY A 251 16.72 -50.28 -5.32
N ALA A 252 16.41 -49.40 -4.37
CA ALA A 252 15.19 -49.49 -3.58
C ALA A 252 13.95 -49.34 -4.47
N HIS A 253 12.95 -50.19 -4.24
CA HIS A 253 11.66 -50.10 -4.91
C HIS A 253 10.81 -48.96 -4.38
N GLN A 254 10.98 -48.57 -3.12
CA GLN A 254 10.38 -47.37 -2.57
C GLN A 254 11.15 -46.89 -1.34
N VAL A 255 11.19 -45.58 -1.15
CA VAL A 255 11.71 -44.92 0.05
C VAL A 255 10.70 -43.86 0.45
N VAL A 256 10.13 -43.99 1.65
CA VAL A 256 9.13 -43.05 2.19
C VAL A 256 9.62 -42.42 3.47
N VAL A 257 9.70 -41.09 3.51
CA VAL A 257 9.89 -40.33 4.75
C VAL A 257 8.52 -39.93 5.28
N GLN A 258 8.18 -40.36 6.49
CA GLN A 258 6.88 -40.11 7.11
C GLN A 258 6.72 -38.64 7.52
N SER A 259 5.49 -38.18 7.72
CA SER A 259 5.14 -36.76 7.89
C SER A 259 5.76 -36.06 9.09
N ALA A 260 6.13 -36.80 10.15
CA ALA A 260 6.77 -36.24 11.35
C ALA A 260 8.30 -36.35 11.33
N ASP A 261 8.86 -37.03 10.33
CA ASP A 261 10.26 -37.43 10.30
C ASP A 261 11.09 -36.52 9.40
N THR A 262 12.36 -36.38 9.74
CA THR A 262 13.35 -35.67 8.91
C THR A 262 14.33 -36.65 8.31
N LEU A 263 14.50 -36.60 6.98
CA LEU A 263 15.63 -37.19 6.27
C LEU A 263 16.74 -36.16 6.11
N THR A 264 17.88 -36.41 6.75
CA THR A 264 19.09 -35.60 6.56
C THR A 264 20.01 -36.23 5.52
N ILE A 265 20.43 -35.42 4.55
CA ILE A 265 21.41 -35.77 3.54
C ILE A 265 22.59 -34.80 3.67
N ASN A 266 23.77 -35.33 4.00
CA ASN A 266 25.00 -34.56 4.23
C ASN A 266 26.11 -34.88 3.21
N SER A 267 25.80 -35.69 2.21
CA SER A 267 26.64 -36.01 1.04
C SER A 267 25.73 -36.45 -0.11
N ALA A 268 26.24 -36.52 -1.34
CA ALA A 268 25.42 -36.90 -2.50
C ALA A 268 24.74 -38.29 -2.31
N ALA A 269 23.41 -38.30 -2.36
CA ALA A 269 22.58 -39.49 -2.23
C ALA A 269 22.14 -40.04 -3.60
N THR A 270 22.44 -41.32 -3.84
CA THR A 270 21.95 -42.06 -5.01
C THR A 270 20.55 -42.61 -4.71
N THR A 271 19.52 -41.86 -5.09
CA THR A 271 18.11 -42.08 -4.77
C THR A 271 17.41 -42.95 -5.83
N PRO A 272 16.33 -43.66 -5.48
CA PRO A 272 15.56 -44.45 -6.45
C PRO A 272 14.79 -43.53 -7.42
N SER A 273 14.08 -44.10 -8.40
CA SER A 273 13.29 -43.30 -9.35
C SER A 273 12.30 -42.36 -8.63
N SER A 274 11.95 -41.23 -9.25
CA SER A 274 11.07 -40.21 -8.64
C SER A 274 9.73 -40.76 -8.14
N ALA A 275 9.13 -41.71 -8.86
CA ALA A 275 7.88 -42.37 -8.45
C ALA A 275 8.00 -43.16 -7.13
N ASN A 276 9.23 -43.49 -6.75
CA ASN A 276 9.57 -44.35 -5.63
C ASN A 276 10.25 -43.59 -4.48
N PHE A 277 10.56 -42.30 -4.64
CA PHE A 277 11.17 -41.49 -3.58
C PHE A 277 10.14 -40.49 -3.07
N ILE A 278 9.59 -40.70 -1.88
CA ILE A 278 8.45 -39.94 -1.35
C ILE A 278 8.84 -39.25 -0.05
N ILE A 279 8.61 -37.94 0.03
CA ILE A 279 8.87 -37.11 1.20
C ILE A 279 7.55 -36.54 1.71
N ASN A 280 7.00 -37.12 2.78
CA ASN A 280 5.83 -36.56 3.46
C ASN A 280 6.22 -35.64 4.61
N GLY A 281 7.40 -35.84 5.22
CA GLY A 281 7.97 -35.00 6.28
C GLY A 281 8.98 -34.00 5.75
N THR A 282 10.16 -33.93 6.37
CA THR A 282 11.21 -32.98 5.99
C THR A 282 12.35 -33.67 5.24
N LEU A 283 12.72 -33.14 4.07
CA LEU A 283 14.01 -33.41 3.42
C LEU A 283 14.98 -32.29 3.78
N ASN A 284 15.98 -32.58 4.62
CA ASN A 284 17.03 -31.64 5.00
C ASN A 284 18.31 -31.90 4.21
N LEU A 285 18.68 -30.96 3.34
CA LEU A 285 19.94 -30.95 2.62
C LEU A 285 20.97 -30.13 3.41
N ALA A 286 21.82 -30.84 4.13
CA ALA A 286 22.96 -30.27 4.84
C ALA A 286 24.13 -30.00 3.88
N SER A 287 25.22 -29.40 4.39
CA SER A 287 26.40 -29.08 3.57
C SER A 287 26.93 -30.31 2.82
N GLY A 288 27.03 -30.22 1.50
CA GLY A 288 27.46 -31.31 0.61
C GLY A 288 26.35 -32.32 0.24
N GLY A 289 25.16 -32.20 0.80
CA GLY A 289 24.00 -33.04 0.51
C GLY A 289 23.36 -32.71 -0.84
N SER A 290 22.97 -33.75 -1.58
CA SER A 290 22.20 -33.64 -2.82
C SER A 290 21.48 -34.96 -3.11
N VAL A 291 20.49 -34.93 -4.01
CA VAL A 291 19.77 -36.11 -4.48
C VAL A 291 19.96 -36.29 -5.99
N THR A 292 19.86 -37.52 -6.47
CA THR A 292 20.02 -37.85 -7.90
C THR A 292 18.70 -37.95 -8.65
N THR A 293 17.57 -37.93 -7.93
CA THR A 293 16.21 -37.87 -8.48
C THR A 293 15.32 -36.98 -7.62
N ALA A 294 14.38 -36.26 -8.26
CA ALA A 294 13.41 -35.43 -7.55
C ALA A 294 12.45 -36.32 -6.74
N PRO A 295 12.17 -36.03 -5.47
CA PRO A 295 11.14 -36.74 -4.72
C PRO A 295 9.72 -36.33 -5.14
N ILE A 296 8.76 -37.17 -4.77
CA ILE A 296 7.35 -36.84 -4.64
C ILE A 296 7.14 -36.21 -3.27
N TYR A 297 6.82 -34.92 -3.26
CA TYR A 297 6.52 -34.16 -2.06
C TYR A 297 5.06 -34.33 -1.64
N GLY A 298 4.85 -34.66 -0.37
CA GLY A 298 3.52 -34.66 0.24
C GLY A 298 2.99 -33.24 0.48
N VAL A 299 1.68 -33.12 0.69
CA VAL A 299 0.95 -31.84 0.88
C VAL A 299 1.33 -31.05 2.13
N SER A 300 2.16 -31.62 3.02
CA SER A 300 2.67 -30.95 4.23
C SER A 300 4.18 -31.08 4.36
N SER A 301 4.85 -31.49 3.28
CA SER A 301 6.29 -31.72 3.28
C SER A 301 7.09 -30.42 3.38
N THR A 302 8.32 -30.54 3.86
CA THR A 302 9.27 -29.42 3.97
C THR A 302 10.58 -29.77 3.29
N LEU A 303 11.08 -28.90 2.43
CA LEU A 303 12.44 -28.93 1.94
C LEU A 303 13.28 -27.93 2.73
N GLN A 304 14.21 -28.43 3.52
CA GLN A 304 15.09 -27.61 4.34
C GLN A 304 16.50 -27.59 3.76
N TYR A 305 17.08 -26.41 3.65
CA TYR A 305 18.50 -26.21 3.37
C TYR A 305 19.19 -25.77 4.66
N SER A 306 20.12 -26.58 5.15
CA SER A 306 21.02 -26.25 6.26
C SER A 306 22.49 -26.20 5.80
N GLY A 307 22.70 -26.12 4.48
CA GLY A 307 23.99 -26.04 3.81
C GLY A 307 23.88 -25.22 2.52
N LEU A 308 25.00 -25.00 1.84
CA LEU A 308 25.03 -24.24 0.58
C LEU A 308 24.28 -25.00 -0.53
N ALA A 309 23.44 -24.31 -1.28
CA ALA A 309 22.76 -24.88 -2.45
C ALA A 309 22.63 -23.87 -3.60
N SER A 310 22.54 -24.40 -4.82
CA SER A 310 22.24 -23.65 -6.03
C SER A 310 21.02 -24.26 -6.72
N LEU A 311 20.00 -23.45 -6.99
CA LEU A 311 18.75 -23.86 -7.61
C LEU A 311 18.63 -23.33 -9.04
N PRO A 312 17.83 -23.97 -9.91
CA PRO A 312 17.16 -25.24 -9.69
C PRO A 312 18.19 -26.38 -9.54
N SER A 313 17.83 -27.37 -8.74
CA SER A 313 18.60 -28.60 -8.55
C SER A 313 17.63 -29.77 -8.57
N THR A 314 18.14 -30.99 -8.58
CA THR A 314 17.34 -32.21 -8.74
C THR A 314 16.21 -32.32 -7.73
N GLU A 315 16.40 -31.86 -6.49
CA GLU A 315 15.37 -31.87 -5.44
C GLU A 315 14.18 -30.95 -5.73
N TRP A 316 14.37 -29.84 -6.45
CA TRP A 316 13.34 -28.86 -6.74
C TRP A 316 13.29 -28.57 -8.24
N PRO A 317 12.49 -29.35 -8.99
CA PRO A 317 12.43 -29.23 -10.43
C PRO A 317 11.72 -27.93 -10.86
N MET A 318 12.14 -27.41 -12.00
CA MET A 318 11.49 -26.25 -12.63
C MET A 318 10.21 -26.60 -13.36
N ASN A 319 9.34 -25.61 -13.54
CA ASN A 319 8.12 -25.65 -14.35
C ASN A 319 7.13 -26.75 -13.91
N VAL A 320 7.13 -27.07 -12.61
CA VAL A 320 6.15 -27.97 -12.00
C VAL A 320 5.23 -27.14 -11.10
N GLN A 321 4.01 -26.92 -11.56
CA GLN A 321 3.01 -26.04 -10.92
C GLN A 321 1.81 -26.82 -10.35
N SER A 322 1.75 -28.13 -10.54
CA SER A 322 0.71 -28.98 -9.97
C SER A 322 1.22 -30.39 -9.68
N GLY A 323 0.58 -31.06 -8.72
CA GLY A 323 0.97 -32.41 -8.29
C GLY A 323 2.16 -32.42 -7.33
N ALA A 324 2.74 -33.60 -7.12
CA ALA A 324 3.71 -33.83 -6.06
C ALA A 324 5.17 -33.55 -6.45
N GLY A 325 5.43 -32.77 -7.51
CA GLY A 325 6.79 -32.55 -8.00
C GLY A 325 7.49 -31.31 -7.43
N TYR A 326 6.88 -30.55 -6.51
CA TYR A 326 7.49 -29.38 -5.86
C TYR A 326 7.33 -29.45 -4.34
N PRO A 327 8.23 -28.84 -3.56
CA PRO A 327 8.10 -28.80 -2.10
C PRO A 327 6.89 -27.98 -1.67
N ASN A 328 6.20 -28.44 -0.62
CA ASN A 328 5.11 -27.65 -0.04
C ASN A 328 5.68 -26.46 0.73
N ASN A 329 6.52 -26.69 1.74
CA ASN A 329 7.21 -25.64 2.49
C ASN A 329 8.72 -25.67 2.22
N VAL A 330 9.38 -24.52 2.31
CA VAL A 330 10.84 -24.41 2.17
C VAL A 330 11.42 -23.61 3.33
N ILE A 331 12.49 -24.13 3.93
CA ILE A 331 13.20 -23.48 5.05
C ILE A 331 14.68 -23.32 4.70
N ILE A 332 15.19 -22.09 4.79
CA ILE A 332 16.61 -21.78 4.67
C ILE A 332 17.14 -21.49 6.08
N SER A 333 18.05 -22.34 6.56
CA SER A 333 18.45 -22.42 7.97
C SER A 333 19.95 -22.62 8.16
N GLY A 334 20.43 -22.59 9.40
CA GLY A 334 21.79 -23.00 9.74
C GLY A 334 22.90 -22.09 9.21
N ASN A 335 22.63 -20.79 9.07
CA ASN A 335 23.53 -19.81 8.46
C ASN A 335 23.95 -20.17 7.03
N SER A 336 23.03 -20.80 6.29
CA SER A 336 23.28 -21.24 4.92
C SER A 336 23.04 -20.12 3.90
N THR A 337 23.58 -20.31 2.70
CA THR A 337 23.25 -19.49 1.53
C THR A 337 22.71 -20.38 0.44
N VAL A 338 21.48 -20.10 0.01
CA VAL A 338 20.85 -20.76 -1.14
C VAL A 338 20.68 -19.74 -2.25
N THR A 339 21.18 -20.06 -3.45
CA THR A 339 21.13 -19.18 -4.60
C THR A 339 20.25 -19.76 -5.70
N VAL A 340 19.18 -19.07 -6.07
CA VAL A 340 18.34 -19.40 -7.23
C VAL A 340 18.96 -18.79 -8.48
N ASN A 341 19.21 -19.59 -9.51
CA ASN A 341 19.81 -19.20 -10.78
C ASN A 341 18.85 -19.54 -11.94
N LEU A 342 17.99 -18.59 -12.32
CA LEU A 342 17.05 -18.71 -13.44
C LEU A 342 17.49 -17.79 -14.59
N ASN A 343 18.64 -18.09 -15.19
CA ASN A 343 19.32 -17.23 -16.18
C ASN A 343 19.21 -17.78 -17.60
N ASN A 344 19.25 -16.90 -18.61
CA ASN A 344 19.22 -17.25 -20.04
C ASN A 344 18.05 -18.14 -20.49
N ILE A 345 16.91 -18.06 -19.80
CA ILE A 345 15.69 -18.79 -20.17
C ILE A 345 14.97 -18.04 -21.31
N SER A 346 14.45 -18.77 -22.30
CA SER A 346 13.73 -18.19 -23.44
C SER A 346 12.28 -18.67 -23.50
N GLY A 347 11.35 -17.73 -23.71
CA GLY A 347 9.89 -17.97 -23.83
C GLY A 347 9.10 -17.72 -22.54
N ALA A 348 7.93 -17.09 -22.67
CA ALA A 348 7.08 -16.69 -21.54
C ALA A 348 6.62 -17.87 -20.66
N THR A 349 6.19 -18.96 -21.29
CA THR A 349 5.74 -20.18 -20.59
C THR A 349 6.85 -20.88 -19.79
N ALA A 350 8.12 -20.61 -20.11
CA ALA A 350 9.27 -21.20 -19.41
C ALA A 350 9.76 -20.34 -18.24
N VAL A 351 9.27 -19.10 -18.10
CA VAL A 351 9.65 -18.17 -17.03
C VAL A 351 8.54 -17.89 -16.03
N THR A 352 7.27 -18.02 -16.42
CA THR A 352 6.14 -17.82 -15.50
C THR A 352 6.05 -18.99 -14.53
N GLU A 353 6.18 -18.70 -13.23
CA GLU A 353 6.17 -19.66 -12.12
C GLU A 353 7.16 -20.81 -12.36
N ALA A 354 8.34 -20.46 -12.88
CA ALA A 354 9.40 -21.39 -13.23
C ALA A 354 9.89 -22.18 -12.00
N LEU A 355 9.86 -21.58 -10.82
CA LEU A 355 10.09 -22.25 -9.55
C LEU A 355 8.90 -21.97 -8.62
N TYR A 356 8.11 -23.01 -8.35
CA TYR A 356 6.85 -22.94 -7.61
C TYR A 356 6.95 -23.70 -6.29
N MET A 357 6.25 -23.21 -5.26
CA MET A 357 5.97 -23.94 -4.02
C MET A 357 4.55 -23.63 -3.52
N GLY A 358 3.92 -24.63 -2.90
CA GLY A 358 2.51 -24.58 -2.50
C GLY A 358 2.22 -23.91 -1.15
N GLY A 359 3.19 -23.87 -0.25
CA GLY A 359 3.10 -23.33 1.10
C GLY A 359 4.16 -22.24 1.32
N ASP A 360 4.76 -22.23 2.50
CA ASP A 360 5.51 -21.09 3.00
C ASP A 360 7.02 -21.19 2.76
N LEU A 361 7.66 -20.04 2.51
CA LEU A 361 9.10 -19.88 2.54
C LEU A 361 9.53 -19.23 3.86
N THR A 362 10.43 -19.87 4.59
CA THR A 362 11.06 -19.29 5.79
C THR A 362 12.56 -19.12 5.58
N VAL A 363 13.06 -17.90 5.76
CA VAL A 363 14.50 -17.61 5.81
C VAL A 363 14.85 -17.29 7.25
N GLU A 364 15.54 -18.20 7.93
CA GLU A 364 15.92 -18.02 9.33
C GLU A 364 17.04 -17.01 9.49
N ASN A 365 17.14 -16.45 10.70
CA ASN A 365 18.20 -15.51 11.06
C ASN A 365 19.60 -16.08 10.75
N GLY A 366 20.47 -15.24 10.20
CA GLY A 366 21.82 -15.59 9.76
C GLY A 366 21.89 -16.33 8.42
N SER A 367 20.77 -16.75 7.83
CA SER A 367 20.73 -17.41 6.52
C SER A 367 20.43 -16.43 5.39
N THR A 368 20.79 -16.79 4.16
CA THR A 368 20.60 -15.97 2.95
C THR A 368 19.90 -16.75 1.84
N PHE A 369 18.83 -16.18 1.31
CA PHE A 369 18.16 -16.63 0.10
C PHE A 369 18.41 -15.61 -1.02
N ARG A 370 19.24 -15.99 -2.00
CA ARG A 370 19.67 -15.11 -3.09
C ARG A 370 18.95 -15.45 -4.39
N LEU A 371 18.44 -14.44 -5.09
CA LEU A 371 17.72 -14.57 -6.36
C LEU A 371 18.54 -13.96 -7.51
N ASN A 372 19.15 -14.82 -8.32
CA ASN A 372 19.70 -14.49 -9.64
C ASN A 372 18.68 -14.93 -10.71
N ILE A 373 17.69 -14.09 -11.00
CA ILE A 373 16.55 -14.46 -11.85
C ILE A 373 16.41 -13.50 -13.03
N GLY A 374 16.51 -14.05 -14.24
CA GLY A 374 16.35 -13.28 -15.48
C GLY A 374 17.61 -12.58 -15.97
N LEU A 375 18.81 -13.05 -15.63
CA LEU A 375 20.03 -12.52 -16.25
C LEU A 375 20.08 -12.95 -17.72
N GLY A 376 20.25 -12.00 -18.65
CA GLY A 376 20.42 -12.26 -20.09
C GLY A 376 19.15 -12.67 -20.85
N ILE A 377 17.96 -12.38 -20.32
CA ILE A 377 16.67 -12.72 -20.97
C ILE A 377 16.18 -11.60 -21.90
N SER A 378 15.17 -11.90 -22.73
CA SER A 378 14.49 -10.89 -23.56
C SER A 378 13.73 -9.86 -22.72
N SER A 379 13.74 -8.59 -23.13
CA SER A 379 13.02 -7.49 -22.48
C SER A 379 11.51 -7.69 -22.39
N ASP A 380 10.93 -8.49 -23.29
CA ASP A 380 9.49 -8.78 -23.31
C ASP A 380 9.04 -9.62 -22.11
N LEU A 381 9.98 -10.22 -21.38
CA LEU A 381 9.72 -11.08 -20.23
C LEU A 381 9.98 -10.39 -18.88
N TYR A 382 10.49 -9.16 -18.89
CA TYR A 382 10.81 -8.42 -17.67
C TYR A 382 9.57 -8.25 -16.78
N GLY A 383 9.74 -8.42 -15.46
CA GLY A 383 8.65 -8.34 -14.48
C GLY A 383 7.76 -9.59 -14.38
N SER A 384 8.01 -10.63 -15.19
CA SER A 384 7.28 -11.90 -15.06
C SER A 384 7.59 -12.59 -13.73
N LYS A 385 6.57 -13.13 -13.04
CA LYS A 385 6.70 -13.85 -11.77
C LYS A 385 7.38 -15.19 -11.98
N ALA A 386 8.68 -15.31 -11.70
CA ALA A 386 9.43 -16.54 -11.93
C ALA A 386 9.58 -17.39 -10.67
N PHE A 387 9.74 -16.75 -9.52
CA PHE A 387 9.75 -17.41 -8.22
C PHE A 387 8.39 -17.19 -7.55
N PHE A 388 7.59 -18.24 -7.42
CA PHE A 388 6.21 -18.16 -6.94
C PHE A 388 6.05 -18.95 -5.64
N VAL A 389 5.77 -18.22 -4.56
CA VAL A 389 5.36 -18.77 -3.26
C VAL A 389 3.85 -18.64 -3.17
N ALA A 390 3.11 -19.76 -3.16
CA ALA A 390 1.66 -19.70 -3.03
C ALA A 390 1.20 -19.35 -1.61
N GLY A 391 2.00 -19.71 -0.60
CA GLY A 391 1.83 -19.28 0.79
C GLY A 391 2.60 -18.01 1.12
N ASP A 392 3.06 -17.91 2.36
CA ASP A 392 3.65 -16.70 2.92
C ASP A 392 5.19 -16.75 2.88
N ILE A 393 5.82 -15.57 2.91
CA ILE A 393 7.27 -15.43 3.11
C ILE A 393 7.54 -14.89 4.53
N TYR A 394 8.28 -15.67 5.31
CA TYR A 394 8.81 -15.28 6.62
C TYR A 394 10.31 -15.01 6.51
N ASN A 395 10.69 -13.76 6.31
CA ASN A 395 12.09 -13.36 6.19
C ASN A 395 12.65 -12.84 7.51
N ASN A 396 13.36 -13.70 8.24
CA ASN A 396 14.13 -13.35 9.44
C ASN A 396 15.64 -13.24 9.18
N GLY A 397 16.10 -13.61 7.97
CA GLY A 397 17.50 -13.58 7.54
C GLY A 397 17.73 -12.52 6.47
N ILE A 398 18.30 -12.93 5.32
CA ILE A 398 18.55 -12.06 4.18
C ILE A 398 17.86 -12.64 2.94
N LEU A 399 16.99 -11.86 2.30
CA LEU A 399 16.48 -12.09 0.95
C LEU A 399 17.12 -11.06 0.01
N ASP A 400 17.93 -11.53 -0.93
CA ASP A 400 18.81 -10.67 -1.75
C ASP A 400 18.60 -10.95 -3.24
N MET A 401 18.09 -9.98 -3.99
CA MET A 401 18.03 -10.07 -5.45
C MET A 401 19.28 -9.48 -6.09
N ASN A 402 19.86 -10.22 -7.03
CA ASN A 402 20.98 -9.73 -7.82
C ASN A 402 20.62 -8.43 -8.56
N ALA A 403 21.58 -7.51 -8.67
CA ALA A 403 21.41 -6.24 -9.33
C ALA A 403 20.86 -6.34 -10.77
N GLY A 404 21.22 -7.40 -11.51
CA GLY A 404 20.76 -7.64 -12.88
C GLY A 404 19.46 -8.43 -13.01
N SER A 405 18.80 -8.82 -11.91
CA SER A 405 17.61 -9.67 -11.97
C SER A 405 16.41 -8.93 -12.57
N HIS A 406 15.93 -9.40 -13.72
CA HIS A 406 14.80 -8.80 -14.45
C HIS A 406 13.44 -9.47 -14.16
N LEU A 407 13.44 -10.67 -13.58
CA LEU A 407 12.21 -11.40 -13.24
C LEU A 407 11.78 -11.08 -11.81
N ALA A 408 10.49 -11.24 -11.54
CA ALA A 408 9.88 -10.93 -10.26
C ALA A 408 9.68 -12.16 -9.38
N PHE A 409 9.42 -11.93 -8.10
CA PHE A 409 8.92 -12.96 -7.20
C PHE A 409 7.61 -12.57 -6.53
N SER A 410 6.85 -13.56 -6.08
CA SER A 410 5.53 -13.36 -5.49
C SER A 410 5.26 -14.21 -4.27
N CYS A 411 4.38 -13.71 -3.40
CA CYS A 411 3.89 -14.40 -2.21
C CYS A 411 2.47 -13.98 -1.85
N ASN A 412 1.85 -14.70 -0.92
CA ASN A 412 0.63 -14.26 -0.26
C ASN A 412 0.90 -13.17 0.77
N ASP A 413 1.29 -13.49 2.01
CA ASP A 413 1.76 -12.49 2.98
C ASP A 413 3.30 -12.41 2.95
N TYR A 414 3.84 -11.19 3.12
CA TYR A 414 5.28 -10.97 3.29
C TYR A 414 5.56 -10.40 4.69
N ILE A 415 6.25 -11.17 5.51
CA ILE A 415 6.60 -10.81 6.89
C ILE A 415 8.12 -10.70 7.00
N ASN A 416 8.61 -9.48 7.22
CA ASN A 416 10.03 -9.18 7.32
C ASN A 416 10.44 -8.81 8.74
N THR A 417 11.40 -9.53 9.32
CA THR A 417 12.20 -9.08 10.48
C THR A 417 13.69 -8.97 10.15
N GLY A 418 14.12 -9.56 9.02
CA GLY A 418 15.47 -9.55 8.48
C GLY A 418 15.73 -8.43 7.47
N GLN A 419 16.51 -8.72 6.42
CA GLN A 419 16.83 -7.80 5.31
C GLN A 419 16.27 -8.30 3.97
N THR A 420 15.72 -7.39 3.18
CA THR A 420 15.19 -7.62 1.83
C THR A 420 15.80 -6.59 0.88
N THR A 421 16.41 -7.05 -0.21
CA THR A 421 16.97 -6.17 -1.25
C THR A 421 16.45 -6.61 -2.62
N LEU A 422 15.83 -5.69 -3.37
CA LEU A 422 15.43 -5.91 -4.76
C LEU A 422 16.53 -5.51 -5.74
N ALA A 423 16.35 -5.85 -7.03
CA ALA A 423 17.36 -5.62 -8.06
C ALA A 423 17.67 -4.13 -8.28
N SER A 424 18.94 -3.75 -8.37
CA SER A 424 19.34 -2.33 -8.45
C SER A 424 19.66 -1.77 -9.84
N ASN A 425 19.80 -2.63 -10.87
CA ASN A 425 20.19 -2.20 -12.22
C ASN A 425 19.27 -2.77 -13.32
N ALA A 426 18.10 -3.30 -12.99
CA ALA A 426 17.30 -4.11 -13.91
C ALA A 426 15.83 -3.70 -13.97
N LYS A 427 15.31 -3.35 -15.16
CA LYS A 427 13.87 -3.22 -15.40
C LYS A 427 13.16 -4.55 -15.09
N GLY A 428 12.12 -4.52 -14.25
CA GLY A 428 11.55 -5.72 -13.62
C GLY A 428 12.19 -5.94 -12.25
N GLY A 429 12.38 -7.20 -11.82
CA GLY A 429 12.95 -7.45 -10.50
C GLY A 429 12.01 -7.10 -9.34
N ASP A 430 10.71 -7.13 -9.63
CA ASP A 430 9.66 -6.59 -8.77
C ASP A 430 9.20 -7.60 -7.71
N LEU A 431 8.46 -7.09 -6.71
CA LEU A 431 7.81 -7.86 -5.67
C LEU A 431 6.29 -7.80 -5.81
N TYR A 432 5.64 -8.96 -5.95
CA TYR A 432 4.18 -9.10 -6.01
C TYR A 432 3.60 -9.73 -4.74
N ILE A 433 2.51 -9.16 -4.24
CA ILE A 433 1.86 -9.59 -3.00
C ILE A 433 0.34 -9.67 -3.16
N THR A 434 -0.25 -10.81 -2.81
CA THR A 434 -1.72 -10.99 -2.83
C THR A 434 -2.37 -10.82 -1.45
N GLY A 435 -1.60 -10.87 -0.38
CA GLY A 435 -2.00 -10.68 1.02
C GLY A 435 -1.35 -9.46 1.67
N ASN A 436 -1.00 -9.52 2.96
CA ASN A 436 -0.46 -8.39 3.70
C ASN A 436 1.05 -8.24 3.53
N PHE A 437 1.53 -7.01 3.68
CA PHE A 437 2.95 -6.73 3.81
C PHE A 437 3.23 -6.15 5.19
N THR A 438 4.11 -6.83 5.95
CA THR A 438 4.47 -6.46 7.32
C THR A 438 5.97 -6.37 7.47
N ASN A 439 6.49 -5.16 7.73
CA ASN A 439 7.89 -4.95 8.06
C ASN A 439 8.10 -4.63 9.55
N ASN A 440 8.70 -5.58 10.26
CA ASN A 440 9.10 -5.49 11.65
C ASN A 440 10.64 -5.45 11.82
N GLY A 441 11.39 -5.31 10.72
CA GLY A 441 12.85 -5.21 10.72
C GLY A 441 13.39 -3.85 11.17
N SER A 442 14.62 -3.49 10.81
CA SER A 442 15.11 -2.11 10.99
C SER A 442 14.49 -1.16 9.94
N THR A 443 14.67 0.14 10.08
CA THR A 443 14.12 1.09 9.11
C THR A 443 14.79 0.98 7.72
N THR A 444 15.98 0.37 7.62
CA THR A 444 16.70 0.09 6.36
C THR A 444 16.59 -1.37 5.93
N SER A 445 15.63 -2.11 6.48
CA SER A 445 15.52 -3.56 6.27
C SER A 445 14.94 -3.97 4.92
N VAL A 446 14.32 -3.04 4.20
CA VAL A 446 13.73 -3.31 2.89
C VAL A 446 14.18 -2.22 1.93
N GLU A 447 14.97 -2.60 0.94
CA GLU A 447 15.52 -1.73 -0.09
C GLU A 447 14.97 -2.14 -1.46
N MET A 448 14.18 -1.26 -2.07
CA MET A 448 13.52 -1.55 -3.33
C MET A 448 14.39 -1.21 -4.54
N ASN A 449 15.47 -0.42 -4.38
CA ASN A 449 16.40 -0.04 -5.45
C ASN A 449 15.73 0.37 -6.77
N GLY A 450 14.66 1.15 -6.66
CA GLY A 450 13.89 1.62 -7.79
C GLY A 450 13.11 0.52 -8.51
N ARG A 451 12.68 -0.55 -7.83
CA ARG A 451 11.76 -1.57 -8.36
C ARG A 451 10.32 -1.35 -7.90
N ALA A 452 9.38 -2.04 -8.54
CA ALA A 452 7.98 -1.94 -8.19
C ALA A 452 7.60 -2.87 -7.03
N PHE A 453 6.81 -2.30 -6.12
CA PHE A 453 6.08 -2.99 -5.09
C PHE A 453 4.61 -3.12 -5.51
N ILE A 454 4.17 -4.35 -5.78
CA ILE A 454 2.91 -4.60 -6.48
C ILE A 454 1.95 -5.39 -5.61
N LEU A 455 0.76 -4.84 -5.39
CA LEU A 455 -0.32 -5.48 -4.66
C LEU A 455 -1.44 -5.91 -5.60
N GLU A 456 -1.82 -7.18 -5.54
CA GLU A 456 -2.83 -7.79 -6.42
C GLU A 456 -3.92 -8.55 -5.63
N GLY A 457 -4.74 -9.34 -6.30
CA GLY A 457 -5.84 -10.08 -5.70
C GLY A 457 -7.10 -9.23 -5.49
N ASN A 458 -8.03 -9.73 -4.67
CA ASN A 458 -9.33 -9.12 -4.39
C ASN A 458 -9.61 -8.86 -2.89
N ALA A 459 -8.80 -9.46 -2.00
CA ALA A 459 -8.93 -9.28 -0.57
C ALA A 459 -8.45 -7.89 -0.13
N ASN A 460 -8.91 -7.43 1.03
CA ASN A 460 -8.30 -6.28 1.67
C ASN A 460 -6.88 -6.62 2.11
N GLN A 461 -5.95 -5.69 1.95
CA GLN A 461 -4.54 -5.85 2.31
C GLN A 461 -4.10 -4.69 3.19
N THR A 462 -3.10 -4.93 4.02
CA THR A 462 -2.46 -3.91 4.83
C THR A 462 -0.97 -3.84 4.49
N ILE A 463 -0.44 -2.62 4.37
CA ILE A 463 1.01 -2.36 4.34
C ILE A 463 1.35 -1.68 5.67
N GLY A 464 2.11 -2.39 6.51
CA GLY A 464 2.41 -1.93 7.86
C GLY A 464 3.58 -2.67 8.50
N GLY A 465 3.52 -2.80 9.82
CA GLY A 465 4.57 -3.37 10.68
C GLY A 465 5.06 -2.39 11.73
N THR A 466 6.02 -2.78 12.57
CA THR A 466 6.55 -1.92 13.65
C THR A 466 7.64 -0.96 13.17
N ALA A 467 8.21 -1.19 11.98
CA ALA A 467 9.31 -0.40 11.45
C ALA A 467 8.84 0.46 10.28
N PRO A 468 8.88 1.80 10.38
CA PRO A 468 8.72 2.63 9.19
C PRO A 468 9.92 2.37 8.26
N PHE A 469 9.67 2.25 6.96
CA PHE A 469 10.74 2.22 5.95
C PHE A 469 11.49 3.55 5.97
N SER A 470 12.80 3.56 5.75
CA SER A 470 13.66 4.74 5.89
C SER A 470 14.79 4.75 4.87
N VAL A 471 15.13 5.97 4.42
CA VAL A 471 16.52 6.44 4.33
C VAL A 471 16.70 7.86 4.92
N GLY A 472 16.86 7.96 6.25
CA GLY A 472 17.60 9.01 7.01
C GLY A 472 17.09 10.47 6.97
N THR A 473 16.99 11.27 8.04
CA THR A 473 17.14 11.13 9.50
C THR A 473 16.19 12.15 10.13
N GLY A 474 15.30 11.70 11.01
CA GLY A 474 14.41 12.54 11.84
C GLY A 474 12.93 12.36 11.51
N SER A 475 12.33 11.26 12.03
CA SER A 475 10.96 10.77 11.75
C SER A 475 10.64 10.67 10.26
N THR A 476 11.17 9.63 9.62
CA THR A 476 11.03 9.41 8.18
C THR A 476 9.73 8.65 7.87
N PRO A 477 8.91 9.12 6.91
CA PRO A 477 7.78 8.36 6.40
C PRO A 477 8.26 7.04 5.78
N PHE A 478 7.37 6.06 5.62
CA PHE A 478 7.58 4.84 4.85
C PHE A 478 8.12 5.19 3.47
N GLU A 479 9.42 5.08 3.27
CA GLU A 479 10.08 5.46 2.03
C GLU A 479 10.17 4.26 1.09
N LEU A 480 9.51 4.37 -0.06
CA LEU A 480 9.67 3.49 -1.20
C LEU A 480 10.47 4.22 -2.28
N LYS A 481 11.75 3.87 -2.39
CA LYS A 481 12.60 4.27 -3.51
C LYS A 481 12.29 3.40 -4.72
N GLY A 482 11.25 3.77 -5.47
CA GLY A 482 10.64 2.94 -6.50
C GLY A 482 9.16 3.25 -6.68
N TRP A 483 8.37 2.24 -7.08
CA TRP A 483 6.95 2.40 -7.38
C TRP A 483 6.06 1.59 -6.45
N LEU A 484 4.94 2.17 -6.02
CA LEU A 484 3.83 1.47 -5.39
C LEU A 484 2.72 1.27 -6.43
N ILE A 485 2.41 0.02 -6.74
CA ILE A 485 1.37 -0.34 -7.70
C ILE A 485 0.30 -1.18 -6.99
N VAL A 486 -0.90 -0.63 -6.88
CA VAL A 486 -2.09 -1.35 -6.41
C VAL A 486 -2.89 -1.79 -7.64
N ALA A 487 -2.66 -3.01 -8.11
CA ALA A 487 -3.25 -3.61 -9.31
C ALA A 487 -4.25 -4.71 -8.95
N LYS A 488 -5.29 -4.33 -8.19
CA LYS A 488 -6.27 -5.27 -7.62
C LYS A 488 -7.51 -5.39 -8.50
N THR A 489 -8.21 -6.52 -8.38
CA THR A 489 -9.53 -6.72 -8.99
C THR A 489 -10.67 -6.21 -8.10
N GLY A 490 -10.35 -5.63 -6.95
CA GLY A 490 -11.26 -5.04 -5.96
C GLY A 490 -10.63 -5.04 -4.57
N GLY A 491 -11.28 -4.37 -3.61
CA GLY A 491 -10.85 -4.34 -2.21
C GLY A 491 -10.05 -3.09 -1.83
N VAL A 492 -9.65 -3.01 -0.57
CA VAL A 492 -8.95 -1.86 0.02
C VAL A 492 -7.52 -2.26 0.41
N VAL A 493 -6.53 -1.44 0.03
CA VAL A 493 -5.18 -1.48 0.59
C VAL A 493 -5.06 -0.37 1.62
N THR A 494 -4.82 -0.72 2.88
CA THR A 494 -4.65 0.24 3.98
C THR A 494 -3.17 0.42 4.29
N LEU A 495 -2.71 1.67 4.28
CA LEU A 495 -1.40 2.04 4.82
C LEU A 495 -1.55 2.35 6.32
N THR A 496 -0.59 1.92 7.14
CA THR A 496 -0.59 2.22 8.58
C THR A 496 0.42 3.30 8.98
N HIS A 497 1.17 3.84 8.02
CA HIS A 497 2.23 4.84 8.23
C HIS A 497 2.22 5.87 7.12
N ASP A 498 2.70 7.08 7.41
CA ASP A 498 3.04 8.09 6.40
C ASP A 498 3.92 7.46 5.32
N ILE A 499 3.81 7.91 4.07
CA ILE A 499 4.51 7.30 2.93
C ILE A 499 5.18 8.35 2.04
N PHE A 500 6.38 8.03 1.58
CA PHE A 500 7.11 8.74 0.54
C PHE A 500 7.41 7.77 -0.61
N VAL A 501 6.95 8.10 -1.82
CA VAL A 501 7.23 7.29 -3.02
C VAL A 501 7.85 8.18 -4.08
N ASP A 502 9.12 7.96 -4.40
CA ASP A 502 9.87 8.82 -5.31
C ASP A 502 9.65 8.49 -6.79
N GLY A 503 9.27 7.25 -7.12
CA GLY A 503 9.17 6.75 -8.50
C GLY A 503 10.47 6.80 -9.27
N GLU A 504 11.61 6.77 -8.58
CA GLU A 504 12.93 6.68 -9.21
C GLU A 504 13.25 5.23 -9.57
N GLY A 505 13.58 4.96 -10.83
CA GLY A 505 14.15 3.69 -11.27
C GLY A 505 15.59 3.84 -11.72
N THR A 506 16.37 2.76 -11.67
CA THR A 506 17.72 2.68 -12.23
C THR A 506 17.84 1.52 -13.21
N ASP A 507 17.98 1.78 -14.50
CA ASP A 507 18.16 0.74 -15.52
C ASP A 507 19.59 0.79 -16.06
N ASN A 508 20.38 -0.26 -15.84
CA ASN A 508 21.81 -0.32 -16.18
C ASN A 508 22.62 0.90 -15.67
N GLY A 509 22.29 1.41 -14.48
CA GLY A 509 22.94 2.59 -13.89
C GLY A 509 22.47 3.94 -14.44
N ASN A 510 21.51 3.98 -15.38
CA ASN A 510 20.83 5.21 -15.79
C ASN A 510 19.57 5.41 -14.96
N THR A 511 19.34 6.63 -14.47
CA THR A 511 18.11 6.98 -13.76
C THR A 511 16.95 7.10 -14.74
N ASN A 512 16.01 6.15 -14.65
CA ASN A 512 14.72 6.18 -15.31
C ASN A 512 13.69 6.71 -14.32
N SER A 513 13.51 8.04 -14.32
CA SER A 513 12.50 8.71 -13.50
C SER A 513 11.28 9.03 -14.36
N GLY A 514 10.10 8.53 -13.99
CA GLY A 514 8.86 8.80 -14.74
C GLY A 514 7.69 7.89 -14.38
N GLY A 515 6.48 8.32 -14.77
CA GLY A 515 5.25 7.53 -14.57
C GLY A 515 4.61 7.66 -13.18
N GLY A 516 3.66 6.78 -12.88
CA GLY A 516 2.92 6.76 -11.62
C GLY A 516 3.70 6.12 -10.48
N ALA A 517 4.49 6.91 -9.74
CA ALA A 517 5.11 6.53 -8.47
C ALA A 517 4.11 5.79 -7.58
N ILE A 518 2.90 6.34 -7.46
CA ILE A 518 1.76 5.63 -6.91
C ILE A 518 0.77 5.37 -8.05
N THR A 519 0.52 4.10 -8.34
CA THR A 519 -0.49 3.68 -9.31
C THR A 519 -1.58 2.89 -8.60
N VAL A 520 -2.83 3.33 -8.71
CA VAL A 520 -4.02 2.60 -8.25
C VAL A 520 -4.84 2.23 -9.47
N ASN A 521 -4.78 0.95 -9.84
CA ASN A 521 -5.38 0.39 -11.03
C ASN A 521 -6.44 -0.65 -10.64
N GLY A 522 -7.72 -0.35 -10.93
CA GLY A 522 -8.77 -1.35 -10.82
C GLY A 522 -8.75 -2.29 -12.02
N ASN A 523 -8.27 -3.51 -11.84
CA ASN A 523 -8.31 -4.53 -12.89
C ASN A 523 -9.72 -5.12 -13.10
N ASN A 524 -10.75 -4.54 -12.48
CA ASN A 524 -12.15 -4.90 -12.62
C ASN A 524 -13.01 -3.63 -12.69
N SER A 525 -13.81 -3.50 -13.75
CA SER A 525 -14.69 -2.34 -13.95
C SER A 525 -15.88 -2.28 -12.99
N SER A 526 -16.23 -3.38 -12.31
CA SER A 526 -17.43 -3.48 -11.47
C SER A 526 -17.19 -3.23 -9.99
N THR A 527 -15.95 -3.39 -9.51
CA THR A 527 -15.60 -3.25 -8.08
C THR A 527 -14.42 -2.29 -7.93
N PRO A 528 -14.52 -1.26 -7.08
CA PRO A 528 -13.44 -0.30 -6.93
C PRO A 528 -12.24 -0.91 -6.24
N THR A 529 -11.05 -0.49 -6.68
CA THR A 529 -9.79 -0.73 -5.99
C THR A 529 -9.41 0.54 -5.26
N ILE A 530 -9.22 0.45 -3.94
CA ILE A 530 -9.02 1.62 -3.09
C ILE A 530 -7.67 1.54 -2.39
N LEU A 531 -6.87 2.60 -2.49
CA LEU A 531 -5.72 2.83 -1.61
C LEU A 531 -6.14 3.81 -0.50
N ASP A 532 -6.17 3.34 0.73
CA ASP A 532 -6.60 4.13 1.90
C ASP A 532 -5.41 4.88 2.53
N LEU A 533 -5.46 6.21 2.40
CA LEU A 533 -4.46 7.18 2.87
C LEU A 533 -5.00 8.03 4.04
N SER A 534 -6.11 7.62 4.65
CA SER A 534 -6.80 8.38 5.70
C SER A 534 -5.88 8.65 6.90
N GLY A 535 -5.70 9.93 7.26
CA GLY A 535 -4.90 10.35 8.41
C GLY A 535 -3.39 10.43 8.19
N LEU A 536 -2.92 10.19 6.96
CA LEU A 536 -1.48 10.07 6.67
C LEU A 536 -0.90 11.27 5.91
N ASN A 537 0.41 11.46 6.06
CA ASN A 537 1.21 12.33 5.20
C ASN A 537 1.79 11.52 4.04
N VAL A 538 1.44 11.92 2.82
CA VAL A 538 1.80 11.26 1.58
C VAL A 538 2.64 12.22 0.74
N LYS A 539 3.89 11.86 0.46
CA LYS A 539 4.78 12.60 -0.46
C LYS A 539 5.00 11.74 -1.71
N VAL A 540 4.76 12.33 -2.88
CA VAL A 540 4.98 11.68 -4.17
C VAL A 540 5.99 12.48 -4.97
N SER A 541 7.04 11.79 -5.42
CA SER A 541 8.20 12.35 -6.09
C SER A 541 9.09 13.22 -5.19
N ASP A 542 10.33 13.39 -5.61
CA ASP A 542 11.17 14.51 -5.16
C ASP A 542 11.22 15.61 -6.23
N THR A 543 11.81 16.77 -5.91
CA THR A 543 11.77 17.98 -6.75
C THR A 543 12.31 17.82 -8.17
N ASN A 544 13.20 16.84 -8.41
CA ASN A 544 13.88 16.62 -9.69
C ASN A 544 13.33 15.44 -10.50
N LEU A 545 12.40 14.65 -9.95
CA LEU A 545 11.90 13.43 -10.58
C LEU A 545 10.58 13.70 -11.31
N LYS A 546 10.24 12.86 -12.30
CA LYS A 546 9.03 13.03 -13.13
C LYS A 546 7.79 12.32 -12.60
N SER A 547 7.91 11.70 -11.44
CA SER A 547 6.95 10.74 -10.91
C SER A 547 5.65 11.40 -10.44
N THR A 548 4.54 10.68 -10.50
CA THR A 548 3.20 11.21 -10.21
C THR A 548 2.28 10.19 -9.53
N ILE A 549 1.02 10.56 -9.32
CA ILE A 549 -0.06 9.65 -8.93
C ILE A 549 -0.91 9.31 -10.15
N VAL A 550 -1.27 8.04 -10.29
CA VAL A 550 -2.13 7.54 -11.38
C VAL A 550 -3.24 6.68 -10.81
N CYS A 551 -4.46 7.22 -10.79
CA CYS A 551 -5.69 6.48 -10.53
C CYS A 551 -6.35 6.15 -11.88
N GLN A 552 -6.57 4.87 -12.16
CA GLN A 552 -7.13 4.41 -13.45
C GLN A 552 -8.02 3.18 -13.29
N ASN A 553 -8.86 2.93 -14.29
CA ASN A 553 -9.73 1.76 -14.40
C ASN A 553 -10.52 1.47 -13.10
N ASN A 554 -11.23 2.45 -12.51
CA ASN A 554 -11.96 2.26 -11.23
C ASN A 554 -11.05 2.11 -9.99
N GLY A 555 -9.80 2.58 -10.08
CA GLY A 555 -8.90 2.79 -8.95
C GLY A 555 -9.08 4.17 -8.31
N PHE A 556 -9.07 4.23 -6.98
CA PHE A 556 -9.26 5.47 -6.20
C PHE A 556 -8.34 5.54 -4.98
N ILE A 557 -8.08 6.76 -4.50
CA ILE A 557 -7.52 7.00 -3.18
C ILE A 557 -8.62 7.38 -2.20
N ARG A 558 -8.62 6.80 -0.99
CA ARG A 558 -9.45 7.27 0.11
C ARG A 558 -8.65 8.17 1.01
N THR A 559 -9.24 9.28 1.44
CA THR A 559 -8.62 10.27 2.31
C THR A 559 -9.59 10.72 3.39
N ASN A 560 -9.08 11.43 4.39
CA ASN A 560 -9.90 12.09 5.41
C ASN A 560 -9.41 13.55 5.68
N PRO A 561 -10.07 14.32 6.57
CA PRO A 561 -9.68 15.70 6.90
C PRO A 561 -8.27 15.88 7.49
N GLU A 562 -7.60 14.81 7.91
CA GLU A 562 -6.24 14.83 8.47
C GLU A 562 -5.18 14.44 7.43
N THR A 563 -5.57 13.83 6.31
CA THR A 563 -4.66 13.44 5.23
C THR A 563 -3.99 14.65 4.57
N THR A 564 -2.68 14.56 4.37
CA THR A 564 -1.89 15.52 3.57
C THR A 564 -1.26 14.81 2.37
N ILE A 565 -1.50 15.31 1.16
CA ILE A 565 -0.90 14.81 -0.08
C ILE A 565 -0.04 15.90 -0.70
N SER A 566 1.24 15.61 -0.92
CA SER A 566 2.18 16.48 -1.62
C SER A 566 2.68 15.81 -2.89
N VAL A 567 2.37 16.38 -4.05
CA VAL A 567 2.85 15.91 -5.35
C VAL A 567 3.91 16.89 -5.87
N LEU A 568 5.15 16.40 -5.92
CA LEU A 568 6.34 17.17 -6.33
C LEU A 568 6.83 16.74 -7.71
N GLY A 569 7.96 17.28 -8.15
CA GLY A 569 8.70 16.81 -9.33
C GLY A 569 8.73 17.77 -10.51
N VAL A 570 9.34 17.34 -11.61
CA VAL A 570 9.41 18.06 -12.90
C VAL A 570 8.52 17.35 -13.92
N TYR A 571 7.77 18.07 -14.75
CA TYR A 571 7.07 17.45 -15.88
C TYR A 571 7.75 17.75 -17.21
N ASN A 572 7.91 16.72 -18.05
CA ASN A 572 8.20 16.87 -19.47
C ASN A 572 7.25 15.99 -20.31
N SER A 573 7.03 16.36 -21.57
CA SER A 573 5.93 16.02 -22.48
C SER A 573 5.70 14.54 -22.85
N ASP A 574 6.46 13.59 -22.31
CA ASP A 574 6.75 12.35 -23.03
C ASP A 574 6.18 11.05 -22.42
N ASP A 575 5.13 11.04 -21.57
CA ASP A 575 4.19 9.87 -21.42
C ASP A 575 3.42 9.78 -20.07
N ALA A 576 3.65 10.65 -19.07
CA ALA A 576 2.99 10.47 -17.77
C ALA A 576 1.57 11.08 -17.73
N ILE A 577 0.54 10.26 -17.99
CA ILE A 577 -0.85 10.59 -17.60
C ILE A 577 -0.87 10.70 -16.07
N SER A 578 -0.91 11.92 -15.54
CA SER A 578 -1.10 12.17 -14.11
C SER A 578 -2.60 12.31 -13.84
N ASN A 579 -3.17 11.42 -13.04
CA ASN A 579 -4.58 11.48 -12.66
C ASN A 579 -4.77 11.09 -11.19
N ILE A 580 -5.49 11.90 -10.45
CA ILE A 580 -5.95 11.60 -9.10
C ILE A 580 -7.48 11.40 -9.13
N ALA A 581 -7.96 10.46 -8.33
CA ALA A 581 -9.38 10.18 -8.18
C ALA A 581 -9.64 9.79 -6.74
N PHE A 582 -10.61 10.45 -6.10
CA PHE A 582 -10.95 10.21 -4.71
C PHE A 582 -12.06 9.16 -4.57
N ASP A 583 -12.05 8.39 -3.50
CA ASP A 583 -13.05 7.38 -3.20
C ASP A 583 -14.45 8.00 -3.03
N GLN A 584 -15.39 7.58 -3.87
CA GLN A 584 -16.78 8.05 -3.88
C GLN A 584 -17.75 7.07 -3.19
N THR A 585 -17.27 6.08 -2.43
CA THR A 585 -18.14 5.13 -1.70
C THR A 585 -19.01 5.83 -0.65
N THR A 586 -18.53 6.90 -0.02
CA THR A 586 -19.34 7.79 0.83
C THR A 586 -18.95 9.25 0.57
N PRO A 587 -19.55 9.89 -0.45
CA PRO A 587 -19.25 11.27 -0.81
C PRO A 587 -19.49 12.21 0.39
N GLY A 588 -18.58 13.15 0.60
CA GLY A 588 -18.55 14.00 1.78
C GLY A 588 -17.81 13.40 2.98
N THR A 589 -17.35 12.15 2.90
CA THR A 589 -16.55 11.49 3.94
C THR A 589 -15.26 10.91 3.38
N THR A 590 -15.34 10.04 2.36
CA THR A 590 -14.18 9.32 1.79
C THR A 590 -13.39 10.12 0.74
N ASN A 591 -13.98 11.21 0.23
CA ASN A 591 -13.38 12.17 -0.70
C ASN A 591 -13.02 13.51 -0.04
N LYS A 592 -12.78 13.51 1.28
CA LYS A 592 -12.27 14.66 2.02
C LYS A 592 -10.77 14.57 2.16
N VAL A 593 -10.04 15.61 1.81
CA VAL A 593 -8.60 15.72 2.04
C VAL A 593 -8.32 16.93 2.92
N GLY A 594 -7.46 16.76 3.92
CA GLY A 594 -6.97 17.86 4.74
C GLY A 594 -6.23 18.88 3.87
N THR A 595 -5.08 18.45 3.36
CA THR A 595 -4.19 19.30 2.58
C THR A 595 -3.79 18.62 1.27
N LEU A 596 -3.93 19.33 0.14
CA LEU A 596 -3.38 18.95 -1.15
C LEU A 596 -2.37 20.01 -1.61
N ILE A 597 -1.12 19.60 -1.79
CA ILE A 597 -0.02 20.45 -2.26
C ILE A 597 0.44 19.94 -3.63
N LEU A 598 0.39 20.81 -4.62
CA LEU A 598 1.00 20.62 -5.93
C LEU A 598 2.19 21.55 -6.06
N ASN A 599 3.39 20.98 -6.18
CA ASN A 599 4.60 21.75 -6.42
C ASN A 599 5.42 21.05 -7.50
N ARG A 600 4.89 21.09 -8.72
CA ARG A 600 5.53 20.47 -9.89
C ARG A 600 6.12 21.55 -10.80
N THR A 601 7.42 21.48 -11.05
CA THR A 601 8.14 22.42 -11.90
C THR A 601 7.99 22.02 -13.37
N GLY A 602 7.99 23.01 -14.29
CA GLY A 602 7.78 22.82 -15.74
C GLY A 602 6.44 23.34 -16.26
N SER A 603 6.39 23.77 -17.53
CA SER A 603 5.23 24.42 -18.16
C SER A 603 4.03 23.49 -18.36
N ASP A 604 4.27 22.20 -18.56
CA ASP A 604 3.24 21.20 -18.85
C ASP A 604 2.91 20.32 -17.63
N ALA A 605 3.32 20.74 -16.43
CA ALA A 605 3.14 19.99 -15.19
C ALA A 605 1.68 19.92 -14.72
N VAL A 606 0.88 19.09 -15.39
CA VAL A 606 -0.55 18.93 -15.14
C VAL A 606 -0.81 17.69 -14.27
N LEU A 607 -1.53 17.87 -13.17
CA LEU A 607 -2.21 16.78 -12.45
C LEU A 607 -3.69 16.84 -12.80
N ASN A 608 -4.23 15.81 -13.44
CA ASN A 608 -5.67 15.75 -13.73
C ASN A 608 -6.41 15.21 -12.50
N ASN A 609 -7.62 15.69 -12.28
CA ASN A 609 -8.55 15.12 -11.31
C ASN A 609 -9.86 14.77 -11.99
N SER A 610 -10.36 13.56 -11.71
CA SER A 610 -11.47 12.95 -12.44
C SER A 610 -12.82 12.99 -11.73
N ASN A 611 -12.86 13.29 -10.42
CA ASN A 611 -14.11 13.30 -9.63
C ASN A 611 -14.11 14.32 -8.48
N ASP A 612 -15.28 14.55 -7.88
CA ASP A 612 -15.47 15.61 -6.89
C ASP A 612 -14.72 15.31 -5.59
N PHE A 613 -14.10 16.33 -5.00
CA PHE A 613 -13.47 16.22 -3.68
C PHE A 613 -13.59 17.49 -2.85
N ILE A 614 -13.41 17.33 -1.54
CA ILE A 614 -13.53 18.39 -0.55
C ILE A 614 -12.19 18.61 0.12
N VAL A 615 -11.72 19.86 0.14
CA VAL A 615 -10.54 20.29 0.88
C VAL A 615 -10.98 20.90 2.20
N THR A 616 -10.49 20.39 3.32
CA THR A 616 -10.89 20.87 4.66
C THR A 616 -9.90 21.85 5.27
N SER A 617 -8.63 21.84 4.86
CA SER A 617 -7.58 22.73 5.37
C SER A 617 -6.90 23.54 4.28
N ARG A 618 -6.18 22.92 3.32
CA ARG A 618 -5.40 23.68 2.33
C ARG A 618 -5.40 23.07 0.95
N LEU A 619 -5.62 23.90 -0.06
CA LEU A 619 -5.32 23.58 -1.47
C LEU A 619 -4.20 24.51 -1.92
N GLN A 620 -2.98 23.99 -2.05
CA GLN A 620 -1.83 24.80 -2.41
C GLN A 620 -1.26 24.36 -3.74
N ILE A 621 -1.33 25.24 -4.74
CA ILE A 621 -0.66 25.04 -6.02
C ILE A 621 0.50 26.02 -6.05
N LEU A 622 1.67 25.50 -5.70
CA LEU A 622 2.91 26.27 -5.70
C LEU A 622 3.46 26.39 -7.12
N GLN A 623 3.47 25.29 -7.87
CA GLN A 623 3.89 25.24 -9.27
C GLN A 623 3.10 24.14 -9.99
N GLY A 624 2.94 24.28 -11.31
CA GLY A 624 2.16 23.37 -12.15
C GLY A 624 0.66 23.65 -12.15
N LYS A 625 -0.11 22.79 -12.81
CA LYS A 625 -1.56 22.94 -13.01
C LYS A 625 -2.32 21.78 -12.39
N LEU A 626 -3.28 22.07 -11.53
CA LEU A 626 -4.36 21.11 -11.21
C LEU A 626 -5.47 21.28 -12.25
N ASN A 627 -5.76 20.23 -13.00
CA ASN A 627 -6.80 20.21 -14.03
C ASN A 627 -7.94 19.28 -13.59
N SER A 628 -8.92 19.82 -12.87
CA SER A 628 -10.09 19.10 -12.41
C SER A 628 -11.24 19.25 -13.41
N SER A 629 -11.71 18.14 -13.99
CA SER A 629 -12.98 18.12 -14.74
C SER A 629 -14.21 18.07 -13.81
N ALA A 630 -13.95 17.97 -12.50
CA ALA A 630 -14.92 17.80 -11.44
C ALA A 630 -14.91 18.98 -10.47
N ASP A 631 -15.85 19.00 -9.53
CA ASP A 631 -16.05 20.09 -8.59
C ASP A 631 -15.03 20.02 -7.44
N ILE A 632 -14.53 21.18 -7.02
CA ILE A 632 -13.69 21.30 -5.83
C ILE A 632 -14.42 22.14 -4.81
N ARG A 633 -14.68 21.55 -3.64
CA ARG A 633 -15.23 22.27 -2.50
C ARG A 633 -14.15 22.60 -1.49
N LEU A 634 -14.09 23.86 -1.11
CA LEU A 634 -13.35 24.34 0.06
C LEU A 634 -14.30 24.37 1.25
N ASP A 635 -14.00 23.60 2.29
CA ASP A 635 -14.79 23.59 3.52
C ASP A 635 -14.58 24.89 4.33
N SER A 636 -15.38 25.10 5.39
CA SER A 636 -15.51 26.42 6.03
C SER A 636 -14.21 27.04 6.58
N LEU A 637 -13.16 26.25 6.80
CA LEU A 637 -11.85 26.72 7.25
C LEU A 637 -10.75 26.55 6.21
N ALA A 638 -11.09 26.05 5.02
CA ALA A 638 -10.13 25.72 3.99
C ALA A 638 -9.61 26.97 3.27
N VAL A 639 -8.32 26.96 2.96
CA VAL A 639 -7.63 28.04 2.25
C VAL A 639 -7.03 27.50 0.96
N GLY A 640 -7.53 27.97 -0.18
CA GLY A 640 -6.95 27.74 -1.49
C GLY A 640 -5.94 28.84 -1.85
N THR A 641 -4.78 28.47 -2.37
CA THR A 641 -3.72 29.41 -2.79
C THR A 641 -3.07 28.95 -4.08
N LEU A 642 -2.99 29.86 -5.05
CA LEU A 642 -2.08 29.73 -6.20
C LEU A 642 -0.85 30.61 -5.91
N SER A 643 0.33 30.04 -5.71
CA SER A 643 1.51 30.82 -5.30
C SER A 643 2.82 30.23 -5.81
N SER A 644 3.32 30.74 -6.93
CA SER A 644 4.64 30.39 -7.46
C SER A 644 5.72 31.39 -7.06
N THR A 645 6.89 30.87 -6.67
CA THR A 645 8.15 31.62 -6.49
C THR A 645 8.95 31.76 -7.79
N ASP A 646 8.76 30.86 -8.76
CA ASP A 646 9.69 30.65 -9.89
C ASP A 646 9.00 30.76 -11.26
N GLY A 647 8.40 31.92 -11.56
CA GLY A 647 7.69 32.13 -12.84
C GLY A 647 6.26 31.56 -12.82
N SER A 648 5.39 32.07 -13.69
CA SER A 648 3.92 32.08 -13.56
C SER A 648 3.16 30.76 -13.73
N THR A 649 3.76 29.60 -13.46
CA THR A 649 3.22 28.29 -13.89
C THR A 649 2.10 27.73 -13.01
N ALA A 650 1.95 28.19 -11.76
CA ALA A 650 0.84 27.78 -10.90
C ALA A 650 -0.52 28.05 -11.56
N ALA A 651 -1.36 27.03 -11.70
CA ALA A 651 -2.68 27.18 -12.31
C ALA A 651 -3.72 26.21 -11.71
N LEU A 652 -4.97 26.63 -11.69
CA LEU A 652 -6.12 25.77 -11.40
C LEU A 652 -7.12 25.85 -12.54
N GLN A 653 -7.53 24.69 -13.04
CA GLN A 653 -8.75 24.52 -13.81
C GLN A 653 -9.71 23.63 -13.03
N VAL A 654 -10.97 24.03 -12.93
CA VAL A 654 -12.01 23.32 -12.17
C VAL A 654 -13.37 23.47 -12.86
N LYS A 655 -14.26 22.49 -12.69
CA LYS A 655 -15.67 22.63 -13.09
C LYS A 655 -16.38 23.67 -12.22
N ASP A 656 -16.79 23.30 -11.01
CA ASP A 656 -17.30 24.25 -10.03
C ASP A 656 -16.31 24.47 -8.89
N LEU A 657 -16.09 25.74 -8.52
CA LEU A 657 -15.35 26.12 -7.31
C LEU A 657 -16.35 26.48 -6.22
N ILE A 658 -16.42 25.66 -5.17
CA ILE A 658 -17.45 25.77 -4.14
C ILE A 658 -16.83 26.26 -2.83
N PHE A 659 -17.34 27.36 -2.29
CA PHE A 659 -16.93 27.92 -1.01
C PHE A 659 -17.96 27.59 0.07
N THR A 660 -17.53 26.97 1.16
CA THR A 660 -18.40 26.77 2.32
C THR A 660 -18.36 28.02 3.19
N LYS A 661 -19.52 28.66 3.39
CA LYS A 661 -19.66 29.74 4.37
C LYS A 661 -19.59 29.13 5.76
N ALA A 662 -18.77 29.72 6.62
CA ALA A 662 -18.72 29.31 8.01
C ALA A 662 -19.95 29.77 8.79
N THR A 663 -20.32 28.97 9.78
CA THR A 663 -21.41 29.32 10.68
C THR A 663 -21.04 30.41 11.67
N ALA A 664 -22.08 31.03 12.24
CA ALA A 664 -21.93 32.17 13.12
C ALA A 664 -21.09 31.81 14.35
N GLY A 665 -19.98 32.53 14.56
CA GLY A 665 -19.05 32.30 15.68
C GLY A 665 -17.72 31.61 15.29
N LEU A 666 -17.62 30.99 14.12
CA LEU A 666 -16.35 30.46 13.61
C LEU A 666 -15.43 31.59 13.13
N MET A 667 -14.11 31.43 13.25
CA MET A 667 -13.15 32.52 12.97
C MET A 667 -13.01 32.89 11.48
N ASN A 668 -13.28 31.97 10.54
CA ASN A 668 -13.04 32.16 9.11
C ASN A 668 -14.10 31.42 8.28
N SER A 669 -14.37 31.91 7.06
CA SER A 669 -15.04 31.16 5.97
C SER A 669 -13.99 30.59 5.01
N ALA A 670 -14.41 29.74 4.07
CA ALA A 670 -13.56 29.25 2.98
C ALA A 670 -12.96 30.43 2.18
N GLN A 671 -11.67 30.33 1.83
CA GLN A 671 -10.93 31.41 1.17
C GLN A 671 -10.18 30.90 -0.06
N PHE A 672 -10.05 31.75 -1.08
CA PHE A 672 -9.21 31.44 -2.25
C PHE A 672 -8.39 32.66 -2.70
N TYR A 673 -7.08 32.47 -2.77
CA TYR A 673 -6.08 33.46 -3.14
C TYR A 673 -5.48 33.13 -4.52
N LYS A 674 -5.86 33.89 -5.56
CA LYS A 674 -5.39 33.70 -6.94
C LYS A 674 -3.97 34.23 -7.17
N ASN A 675 -3.56 35.28 -6.46
CA ASN A 675 -2.22 35.91 -6.49
C ASN A 675 -1.68 36.16 -7.91
N GLY A 676 -2.54 36.64 -8.81
CA GLY A 676 -2.17 36.94 -10.20
C GLY A 676 -1.86 35.69 -11.05
N ARG A 677 -2.24 34.50 -10.61
CA ARG A 677 -2.05 33.22 -11.32
C ARG A 677 -3.27 32.82 -12.14
N SER A 678 -3.13 31.79 -12.96
CA SER A 678 -4.19 31.33 -13.86
C SER A 678 -5.26 30.53 -13.11
N LEU A 679 -6.48 31.05 -13.06
CA LEU A 679 -7.67 30.35 -12.55
C LEU A 679 -8.67 30.25 -13.70
N THR A 680 -9.04 29.01 -14.06
CA THR A 680 -10.09 28.72 -15.03
C THR A 680 -11.20 27.96 -14.32
N ILE A 681 -12.40 28.48 -14.42
CA ILE A 681 -13.62 27.81 -13.97
C ILE A 681 -14.40 27.51 -15.25
N THR A 682 -14.94 26.29 -15.39
CA THR A 682 -15.71 25.93 -16.60
C THR A 682 -17.20 25.82 -16.35
N GLY A 683 -17.58 25.65 -15.08
CA GLY A 683 -18.95 25.73 -14.58
C GLY A 683 -19.18 27.03 -13.81
N LYS A 684 -19.38 26.92 -12.49
CA LYS A 684 -19.84 28.00 -11.61
C LYS A 684 -18.90 28.23 -10.43
N VAL A 685 -18.83 29.46 -9.93
CA VAL A 685 -18.50 29.71 -8.52
C VAL A 685 -19.77 29.56 -7.70
N ARG A 686 -19.70 28.77 -6.62
CA ARG A 686 -20.85 28.49 -5.75
C ARG A 686 -20.49 28.78 -4.30
N THR A 687 -21.45 29.25 -3.52
CA THR A 687 -21.31 29.33 -2.06
C THR A 687 -22.31 28.37 -1.42
N LEU A 688 -21.82 27.42 -0.64
CA LEU A 688 -22.64 26.56 0.20
C LEU A 688 -22.87 27.24 1.55
N VAL A 689 -24.13 27.43 1.92
CA VAL A 689 -24.50 28.02 3.22
C VAL A 689 -25.14 26.97 4.09
N HIS A 690 -24.50 26.69 5.23
CA HIS A 690 -25.09 25.89 6.29
C HIS A 690 -26.01 26.73 7.16
N PHE A 691 -27.24 26.25 7.38
CA PHE A 691 -28.24 26.93 8.19
C PHE A 691 -28.46 26.18 9.50
N GLU A 692 -27.76 26.58 10.56
CA GLU A 692 -27.79 25.97 11.90
C GLU A 692 -29.18 25.90 12.54
N LYS A 693 -30.07 26.83 12.18
CA LYS A 693 -31.43 26.95 12.75
C LYS A 693 -32.45 27.13 11.63
N THR A 694 -33.44 26.25 11.59
CA THR A 694 -34.63 26.42 10.75
C THR A 694 -35.44 27.61 11.26
N ALA A 695 -36.09 28.33 10.34
CA ALA A 695 -36.89 29.51 10.62
C ALA A 695 -36.17 30.69 11.30
N ALA A 696 -34.83 30.74 11.28
CA ALA A 696 -34.04 31.88 11.73
C ALA A 696 -33.46 32.68 10.55
N TRP A 697 -33.26 33.98 10.73
CA TRP A 697 -32.61 34.84 9.74
C TRP A 697 -31.09 34.76 9.85
N ASN A 698 -30.44 34.57 8.71
CA ASN A 698 -29.00 34.42 8.59
C ASN A 698 -28.45 35.53 7.69
N PHE A 699 -27.39 36.18 8.13
CA PHE A 699 -26.73 37.27 7.41
C PHE A 699 -25.76 36.69 6.40
N VAL A 700 -26.01 36.97 5.13
CA VAL A 700 -25.30 36.35 4.01
C VAL A 700 -25.17 37.34 2.87
N SER A 701 -24.07 37.25 2.15
CA SER A 701 -23.82 38.12 1.02
C SER A 701 -22.97 37.42 -0.03
N PHE A 702 -22.96 37.97 -1.23
CA PHE A 702 -22.20 37.40 -2.33
C PHE A 702 -21.45 38.51 -3.09
N PRO A 703 -20.16 38.32 -3.41
CA PRO A 703 -19.39 39.24 -4.25
C PRO A 703 -19.79 39.18 -5.73
N TYR A 704 -20.81 38.38 -6.06
CA TYR A 704 -21.33 38.11 -7.40
C TYR A 704 -22.86 38.04 -7.35
N ALA A 705 -23.51 38.09 -8.52
CA ALA A 705 -24.94 37.86 -8.60
C ALA A 705 -25.27 36.37 -8.40
N ALA A 706 -26.25 36.04 -7.55
CA ALA A 706 -26.47 34.67 -7.09
C ALA A 706 -27.90 34.16 -7.33
N THR A 707 -28.02 32.98 -7.94
CA THR A 707 -29.25 32.17 -7.95
C THR A 707 -29.18 31.09 -6.88
N VAL A 708 -30.30 30.46 -6.51
CA VAL A 708 -30.32 29.48 -5.41
C VAL A 708 -30.72 28.10 -5.91
N THR A 709 -29.93 27.09 -5.57
CA THR A 709 -30.20 25.68 -5.87
C THR A 709 -30.09 24.82 -4.61
N LYS A 710 -30.86 23.73 -4.58
CA LYS A 710 -30.81 22.71 -3.53
C LYS A 710 -29.59 21.79 -3.73
N MET A 711 -29.29 20.98 -2.73
CA MET A 711 -28.19 19.99 -2.79
C MET A 711 -28.38 18.97 -3.91
N ASP A 712 -29.62 18.61 -4.25
CA ASP A 712 -29.95 17.70 -5.35
C ASP A 712 -29.81 18.34 -6.76
N GLY A 713 -29.41 19.61 -6.83
CA GLY A 713 -29.22 20.37 -8.06
C GLY A 713 -30.47 21.05 -8.61
N THR A 714 -31.65 20.86 -7.99
CA THR A 714 -32.88 21.55 -8.40
C THR A 714 -32.91 23.00 -7.94
N THR A 715 -33.69 23.86 -8.60
CA THR A 715 -33.85 25.27 -8.20
C THR A 715 -34.59 25.38 -6.87
N ALA A 716 -34.09 26.22 -5.96
CA ALA A 716 -34.80 26.56 -4.73
C ALA A 716 -35.82 27.68 -4.99
N VAL A 717 -37.02 27.53 -4.44
CA VAL A 717 -38.17 28.43 -4.64
C VAL A 717 -38.29 29.37 -3.46
N ILE A 718 -38.34 30.67 -3.76
CA ILE A 718 -38.57 31.70 -2.75
C ILE A 718 -40.01 31.63 -2.21
N GLY A 719 -40.17 31.79 -0.90
CA GLY A 719 -41.44 31.63 -0.19
C GLY A 719 -41.62 30.21 0.38
N ASP A 720 -41.23 29.20 -0.38
CA ASP A 720 -41.39 27.79 -0.01
C ASP A 720 -40.13 27.21 0.66
N ASP A 721 -38.98 27.32 0.01
CA ASP A 721 -37.72 26.76 0.50
C ASP A 721 -36.98 27.76 1.41
N TYR A 722 -37.00 29.03 1.03
CA TYR A 722 -36.39 30.11 1.80
C TYR A 722 -37.15 31.44 1.62
N SER A 723 -36.99 32.35 2.56
CA SER A 723 -37.38 33.76 2.43
C SER A 723 -36.15 34.63 2.37
N LEU A 724 -36.23 35.66 1.52
CA LEU A 724 -35.18 36.65 1.33
C LEU A 724 -35.63 37.98 1.91
N GLY A 725 -34.73 38.64 2.62
CA GLY A 725 -34.87 40.03 3.02
C GLY A 725 -33.62 40.82 2.67
N TRP A 726 -33.80 42.12 2.55
CA TRP A 726 -32.73 43.07 2.29
C TRP A 726 -32.96 44.32 3.13
N TYR A 727 -31.97 45.20 3.12
CA TYR A 727 -31.98 46.41 3.90
C TYR A 727 -32.09 47.64 2.99
N ASP A 728 -33.15 48.41 3.19
CA ASP A 728 -33.44 49.66 2.50
C ASP A 728 -32.94 50.86 3.31
N PRO A 729 -31.88 51.54 2.85
CA PRO A 729 -31.32 52.68 3.57
C PRO A 729 -32.23 53.91 3.54
N ALA A 730 -33.04 54.09 2.49
CA ALA A 730 -33.96 55.22 2.38
C ALA A 730 -35.08 55.13 3.42
N ALA A 731 -35.59 53.92 3.66
CA ALA A 731 -36.59 53.69 4.72
C ALA A 731 -36.02 54.06 6.10
N ARG A 732 -34.78 53.66 6.41
CA ARG A 732 -34.13 54.06 7.68
C ARG A 732 -33.91 55.56 7.78
N ALA A 733 -33.53 56.22 6.70
CA ALA A 733 -33.35 57.67 6.68
C ALA A 733 -34.62 58.43 7.10
N THR A 734 -35.80 57.84 6.87
CA THR A 734 -37.11 58.35 7.33
C THR A 734 -37.52 57.88 8.74
N ASN A 735 -36.58 57.32 9.52
CA ASN A 735 -36.82 56.78 10.86
C ASN A 735 -37.82 55.62 10.93
N ILE A 736 -37.88 54.80 9.86
CA ILE A 736 -38.65 53.55 9.78
C ILE A 736 -37.66 52.37 9.77
N SER A 737 -38.10 51.16 10.14
CA SER A 737 -37.27 49.96 9.98
C SER A 737 -36.75 49.84 8.55
N GLY A 738 -35.44 49.67 8.39
CA GLY A 738 -34.81 49.45 7.09
C GLY A 738 -35.04 48.06 6.51
N TRP A 739 -35.55 47.10 7.28
CA TRP A 739 -35.71 45.72 6.80
C TRP A 739 -36.93 45.55 5.90
N LYS A 740 -36.74 44.98 4.71
CA LYS A 740 -37.81 44.65 3.75
C LYS A 740 -37.70 43.22 3.25
N SER A 741 -38.84 42.58 3.00
CA SER A 741 -38.88 41.33 2.21
C SER A 741 -38.43 41.60 0.78
N SER A 742 -37.82 40.60 0.16
CA SER A 742 -37.23 40.70 -1.18
C SER A 742 -37.67 39.54 -2.07
N THR A 743 -37.72 39.79 -3.37
CA THR A 743 -37.80 38.77 -4.44
C THR A 743 -36.62 38.88 -5.41
N ASP A 744 -35.52 39.50 -4.96
CA ASP A 744 -34.28 39.76 -5.71
C ASP A 744 -33.55 38.43 -6.01
N VAL A 745 -33.98 37.76 -7.09
CA VAL A 745 -33.40 36.52 -7.61
C VAL A 745 -33.24 36.66 -9.14
N PRO A 746 -32.01 36.64 -9.69
CA PRO A 746 -30.74 36.49 -8.98
C PRO A 746 -30.48 37.66 -8.01
N MET A 747 -29.93 37.33 -6.84
CA MET A 747 -29.51 38.32 -5.84
C MET A 747 -28.45 39.22 -6.45
N THR A 748 -28.63 40.53 -6.34
CA THR A 748 -27.68 41.53 -6.81
C THR A 748 -26.31 41.38 -6.11
N SER A 749 -25.24 41.45 -6.91
CA SER A 749 -23.84 41.42 -6.45
C SER A 749 -23.51 42.53 -5.46
N MET A 750 -22.58 42.27 -4.54
CA MET A 750 -22.03 43.23 -3.55
C MET A 750 -23.03 43.76 -2.52
N LYS A 751 -24.29 43.28 -2.55
CA LYS A 751 -25.35 43.64 -1.61
C LYS A 751 -25.45 42.60 -0.47
N GLY A 752 -25.79 43.07 0.73
CA GLY A 752 -26.06 42.21 1.88
C GLY A 752 -27.51 41.72 1.90
N TYR A 753 -27.72 40.47 2.32
CA TYR A 753 -29.03 39.85 2.47
C TYR A 753 -29.19 39.18 3.83
N ILE A 754 -30.46 39.00 4.20
CA ILE A 754 -30.86 38.10 5.27
C ILE A 754 -31.67 36.96 4.65
N ILE A 755 -31.36 35.73 5.01
CA ILE A 755 -32.03 34.53 4.48
C ILE A 755 -32.61 33.73 5.64
N ASN A 756 -33.89 33.42 5.53
CA ASN A 756 -34.61 32.55 6.46
C ASN A 756 -35.01 31.27 5.74
N LYS A 757 -34.47 30.14 6.19
CA LYS A 757 -34.80 28.83 5.65
C LYS A 757 -36.12 28.33 6.24
N LYS A 758 -37.09 27.99 5.40
CA LYS A 758 -38.49 27.75 5.80
C LYS A 758 -38.79 26.31 6.20
N THR A 759 -38.09 25.36 5.61
CA THR A 759 -38.29 23.91 5.82
C THR A 759 -37.00 23.30 6.38
N PRO A 760 -37.04 22.07 6.95
CA PRO A 760 -35.83 21.32 7.31
C PRO A 760 -35.06 20.80 6.09
N LEU A 761 -35.01 21.59 5.00
CA LEU A 761 -34.18 21.34 3.84
C LEU A 761 -32.72 21.07 4.24
N GLU A 762 -31.95 20.53 3.31
CA GLU A 762 -30.49 20.47 3.42
C GLU A 762 -29.87 21.87 3.25
N ASP A 763 -28.54 21.96 3.22
CA ASP A 763 -27.85 23.22 2.92
C ASP A 763 -28.22 23.74 1.52
N LEU A 764 -28.04 25.04 1.25
CA LEU A 764 -28.36 25.63 -0.06
C LEU A 764 -27.10 26.11 -0.75
N TYR A 765 -27.06 25.93 -2.07
CA TYR A 765 -26.06 26.50 -2.95
C TYR A 765 -26.52 27.83 -3.53
N PHE A 766 -25.60 28.79 -3.52
CA PHE A 766 -25.75 30.10 -4.14
C PHE A 766 -24.83 30.17 -5.35
N ASP A 767 -25.44 30.12 -6.51
CA ASP A 767 -24.80 29.87 -7.80
C ASP A 767 -24.58 31.18 -8.56
N SER A 768 -23.35 31.40 -8.99
CA SER A 768 -22.96 32.52 -9.84
C SER A 768 -22.82 32.13 -11.32
N SER A 769 -22.68 33.15 -12.17
CA SER A 769 -22.16 33.01 -13.53
C SER A 769 -20.71 33.50 -13.67
N VAL A 770 -20.02 33.78 -12.55
CA VAL A 770 -18.67 34.36 -12.59
C VAL A 770 -17.62 33.31 -12.93
N GLN A 771 -16.52 33.77 -13.51
CA GLN A 771 -15.41 32.94 -13.98
C GLN A 771 -14.11 33.36 -13.29
N GLY A 772 -13.02 32.62 -13.51
CA GLY A 772 -11.74 32.85 -12.82
C GLY A 772 -11.06 34.21 -13.07
N GLY A 773 -11.57 34.99 -14.03
CA GLY A 773 -11.16 36.37 -14.31
C GLY A 773 -11.92 37.45 -13.50
N ASP A 774 -12.94 37.07 -12.72
CA ASP A 774 -13.74 38.01 -11.94
C ASP A 774 -12.94 38.74 -10.86
N GLU A 775 -13.32 39.99 -10.58
CA GLU A 775 -12.65 40.85 -9.62
C GLU A 775 -12.69 40.32 -8.17
N MET A 776 -13.60 39.42 -7.83
CA MET A 776 -13.62 38.79 -6.50
C MET A 776 -12.30 38.06 -6.17
N PHE A 777 -11.55 37.65 -7.20
CA PHE A 777 -10.25 36.98 -7.05
C PHE A 777 -9.04 37.94 -7.13
N ASN A 778 -9.27 39.25 -7.28
CA ASN A 778 -8.19 40.24 -7.36
C ASN A 778 -7.56 40.51 -5.98
N SER A 779 -6.40 41.16 -5.98
CA SER A 779 -5.77 41.61 -4.74
C SER A 779 -6.53 42.75 -4.04
N THR A 780 -7.32 43.50 -4.81
CA THR A 780 -8.10 44.63 -4.35
C THR A 780 -9.43 44.69 -5.10
N ARG A 781 -10.51 45.05 -4.40
CA ARG A 781 -11.80 45.37 -5.03
C ARG A 781 -12.51 46.49 -4.27
N THR A 782 -13.09 47.43 -5.00
CA THR A 782 -13.78 48.59 -4.43
C THR A 782 -15.29 48.33 -4.38
N LEU A 783 -15.87 48.59 -3.21
CA LEU A 783 -17.29 48.58 -2.97
C LEU A 783 -17.81 50.02 -3.04
N ASN A 784 -18.80 50.25 -3.90
CA ASN A 784 -19.50 51.52 -4.01
C ASN A 784 -20.68 51.53 -3.04
N LEU A 785 -20.72 52.55 -2.19
CA LEU A 785 -21.75 52.80 -1.19
C LEU A 785 -22.64 53.97 -1.64
N THR A 786 -23.70 54.18 -0.89
CA THR A 786 -24.63 55.30 -1.07
C THR A 786 -24.69 56.14 0.21
N TYR A 787 -25.13 57.39 0.07
CA TYR A 787 -25.38 58.26 1.22
C TYR A 787 -26.80 58.82 1.12
N GLU A 788 -27.70 58.28 1.96
CA GLU A 788 -29.04 58.81 2.16
C GLU A 788 -29.03 59.82 3.31
N THR A 789 -29.44 61.06 3.03
CA THR A 789 -29.65 62.10 4.05
C THR A 789 -30.87 61.77 4.91
N ALA A 790 -30.77 61.98 6.22
CA ALA A 790 -31.85 61.71 7.17
C ALA A 790 -32.13 62.93 8.05
N GLU A 791 -33.35 63.03 8.59
CA GLU A 791 -33.69 64.04 9.61
C GLU A 791 -32.86 63.87 10.89
N HIS A 792 -32.41 62.64 11.16
CA HIS A 792 -31.56 62.31 12.29
C HIS A 792 -30.25 61.69 11.81
N ASP A 793 -29.11 62.28 12.14
CA ASP A 793 -27.78 61.86 11.65
C ASP A 793 -27.44 60.40 11.94
N VAL A 794 -27.97 59.84 13.03
CA VAL A 794 -27.83 58.41 13.40
C VAL A 794 -28.48 57.46 12.38
N ASN A 795 -29.37 57.96 11.54
CA ASN A 795 -30.09 57.22 10.50
C ASN A 795 -29.54 57.47 9.08
N ALA A 796 -28.62 58.43 8.90
CA ALA A 796 -28.04 58.76 7.60
C ALA A 796 -26.89 57.82 7.19
N GLY A 797 -26.72 57.60 5.89
CA GLY A 797 -25.54 56.96 5.30
C GLY A 797 -25.36 55.47 5.58
N TRP A 798 -26.40 54.73 5.98
CA TRP A 798 -26.30 53.29 6.20
C TRP A 798 -26.29 52.49 4.91
N ASN A 799 -25.46 51.47 4.84
CA ASN A 799 -25.38 50.52 3.74
C ASN A 799 -25.29 49.10 4.30
N PHE A 800 -25.94 48.12 3.65
CA PHE A 800 -25.82 46.71 4.00
C PHE A 800 -25.27 45.93 2.80
N VAL A 801 -24.06 45.43 2.94
CA VAL A 801 -23.18 45.14 1.81
C VAL A 801 -22.44 43.82 1.98
N SER A 802 -21.89 43.32 0.87
CA SER A 802 -21.06 42.12 0.85
C SER A 802 -19.59 42.44 1.08
N HIS A 803 -18.87 41.51 1.69
CA HIS A 803 -17.44 41.40 1.45
C HIS A 803 -17.19 41.17 -0.07
N PRO A 804 -16.35 41.97 -0.75
CA PRO A 804 -16.28 41.95 -2.22
C PRO A 804 -15.28 40.92 -2.79
N LEU A 805 -14.41 40.33 -1.96
CA LEU A 805 -13.40 39.35 -2.38
C LEU A 805 -13.72 37.92 -1.90
N SER A 806 -13.15 36.92 -2.58
CA SER A 806 -13.18 35.49 -2.24
C SER A 806 -12.28 35.08 -1.08
N ALA A 807 -11.57 36.03 -0.48
CA ALA A 807 -10.63 35.81 0.60
C ALA A 807 -10.69 36.99 1.59
N ASN A 808 -10.13 36.80 2.80
CA ASN A 808 -10.12 37.85 3.82
C ASN A 808 -9.43 39.12 3.31
N GLY A 809 -10.14 40.25 3.31
CA GLY A 809 -9.64 41.56 2.91
C GLY A 809 -9.69 42.58 4.04
N THR A 810 -8.72 43.49 4.06
CA THR A 810 -8.73 44.65 4.95
C THR A 810 -9.44 45.81 4.26
N PRO A 811 -10.51 46.38 4.84
CA PRO A 811 -11.18 47.55 4.27
C PRO A 811 -10.35 48.84 4.47
N THR A 812 -10.43 49.77 3.53
CA THR A 812 -9.91 51.14 3.64
C THR A 812 -10.99 52.04 4.25
N LEU A 813 -11.17 51.99 5.57
CA LEU A 813 -12.14 52.87 6.25
C LEU A 813 -11.50 54.24 6.50
N SER A 814 -12.08 55.31 5.97
CA SER A 814 -11.70 56.69 6.34
C SER A 814 -12.32 57.10 7.68
N GLY A 815 -11.90 58.23 8.23
CA GLY A 815 -12.51 58.80 9.45
C GLY A 815 -14.01 59.00 9.28
N GLY A 816 -14.80 58.63 10.29
CA GLY A 816 -16.27 58.67 10.26
C GLY A 816 -16.95 57.52 9.52
N VAL A 817 -16.20 56.62 8.86
CA VAL A 817 -16.77 55.41 8.25
C VAL A 817 -16.73 54.25 9.25
N PHE A 818 -17.89 53.77 9.65
CA PHE A 818 -18.02 52.71 10.66
C PHE A 818 -18.58 51.43 10.04
N ALA A 819 -17.91 50.30 10.27
CA ALA A 819 -18.36 48.99 9.82
C ALA A 819 -18.79 48.12 11.00
N TYR A 820 -19.91 47.40 10.85
CA TYR A 820 -20.49 46.55 11.89
C TYR A 820 -20.73 45.14 11.35
N GLY A 821 -20.27 44.15 12.10
CA GLY A 821 -20.64 42.74 11.93
C GLY A 821 -21.78 42.36 12.86
N TYR A 822 -22.62 41.42 12.44
CA TYR A 822 -23.69 40.87 13.29
C TYR A 822 -23.26 39.52 13.88
N ASN A 823 -23.29 39.41 15.21
CA ASN A 823 -23.05 38.17 15.92
C ASN A 823 -24.38 37.48 16.25
N ALA A 824 -24.74 36.46 15.47
CA ALA A 824 -26.01 35.76 15.63
C ALA A 824 -26.13 34.94 16.93
N SER A 825 -25.02 34.53 17.57
CA SER A 825 -25.09 33.77 18.83
C SER A 825 -25.48 34.66 20.01
N GLN A 826 -25.09 35.94 19.97
CA GLN A 826 -25.40 36.95 20.99
C GLN A 826 -26.58 37.86 20.61
N ASP A 827 -27.02 37.82 19.35
CA ASP A 827 -27.95 38.79 18.76
C ASP A 827 -27.46 40.24 18.97
N ALA A 828 -26.21 40.50 18.59
CA ALA A 828 -25.57 41.79 18.82
C ALA A 828 -24.75 42.26 17.63
N TYR A 829 -24.75 43.56 17.37
CA TYR A 829 -23.85 44.18 16.41
C TYR A 829 -22.55 44.58 17.08
N LYS A 830 -21.44 44.34 16.40
CA LYS A 830 -20.10 44.67 16.90
C LYS A 830 -19.35 45.53 15.90
N LEU A 831 -18.65 46.54 16.40
CA LEU A 831 -17.86 47.46 15.58
C LEU A 831 -16.57 46.77 15.12
N TYR A 832 -16.21 46.96 13.84
CA TYR A 832 -14.96 46.46 13.28
C TYR A 832 -13.77 47.36 13.68
N TYR A 833 -12.66 46.74 14.09
CA TYR A 833 -11.42 47.45 14.41
C TYR A 833 -10.77 48.06 13.17
N TYR A 834 -10.41 49.33 13.23
CA TYR A 834 -9.54 49.96 12.24
C TYR A 834 -8.73 51.10 12.87
N GLN A 835 -7.70 51.61 12.20
CA GLN A 835 -6.82 52.65 12.76
C GLN A 835 -7.58 53.93 13.20
N TYR A 836 -8.75 54.19 12.63
CA TYR A 836 -9.65 55.30 13.01
C TYR A 836 -10.85 54.87 13.87
N ASN A 837 -11.05 53.56 14.04
CA ASN A 837 -12.19 52.93 14.72
C ASN A 837 -11.70 51.96 15.82
N PRO A 838 -11.78 52.32 17.10
CA PRO A 838 -11.22 51.53 18.20
C PRO A 838 -12.09 50.31 18.60
N GLY A 839 -12.44 49.39 17.70
CA GLY A 839 -13.19 48.17 18.04
C GLY A 839 -12.30 47.02 18.53
N TYR A 840 -12.11 46.78 19.83
CA TYR A 840 -11.09 45.81 20.30
C TYR A 840 -11.47 44.32 20.26
N THR A 841 -12.74 43.96 20.10
CA THR A 841 -13.22 42.65 20.60
C THR A 841 -13.38 41.58 19.53
N TYR A 842 -13.21 41.94 18.25
CA TYR A 842 -12.75 40.97 17.27
C TYR A 842 -11.24 40.94 17.37
N GLY A 843 -10.66 39.92 17.99
CA GLY A 843 -9.20 39.75 17.97
C GLY A 843 -8.71 39.71 16.52
N SER A 844 -8.26 40.84 15.96
CA SER A 844 -7.76 40.99 14.58
C SER A 844 -8.58 40.32 13.45
N GLY A 845 -9.83 39.95 13.69
CA GLY A 845 -10.58 39.10 12.77
C GLY A 845 -11.01 39.90 11.55
N ALA A 846 -10.39 39.63 10.39
CA ALA A 846 -10.77 40.22 9.12
C ALA A 846 -12.27 40.00 8.85
N ILE A 847 -12.91 40.95 8.14
CA ILE A 847 -14.26 40.76 7.62
C ILE A 847 -14.23 39.53 6.69
N LYS A 848 -15.09 38.56 6.94
CA LYS A 848 -15.03 37.26 6.27
C LYS A 848 -15.74 37.31 4.91
N PRO A 849 -15.28 36.55 3.92
CA PRO A 849 -16.05 36.29 2.71
C PRO A 849 -17.44 35.75 3.05
N PHE A 850 -18.42 36.20 2.26
CA PHE A 850 -19.83 35.79 2.33
C PHE A 850 -20.61 36.23 3.58
N ASP A 851 -19.99 36.98 4.49
CA ASP A 851 -20.68 37.68 5.57
C ASP A 851 -21.20 39.04 5.07
N ALA A 852 -22.48 39.31 5.36
CA ALA A 852 -23.06 40.62 5.15
C ALA A 852 -22.70 41.54 6.32
N ILE A 853 -22.31 42.78 6.01
CA ILE A 853 -21.90 43.79 6.98
C ILE A 853 -22.70 45.08 6.81
N PHE A 854 -22.82 45.83 7.89
CA PHE A 854 -23.27 47.21 7.82
C PHE A 854 -22.08 48.15 7.68
N VAL A 855 -22.19 49.12 6.78
CA VAL A 855 -21.22 50.23 6.67
C VAL A 855 -21.99 51.54 6.73
N LYS A 856 -21.62 52.41 7.66
CA LYS A 856 -22.13 53.77 7.75
C LYS A 856 -21.12 54.72 7.15
N THR A 857 -21.55 55.54 6.19
CA THR A 857 -20.76 56.64 5.62
C THR A 857 -21.13 57.96 6.33
N PRO A 858 -20.16 58.87 6.55
CA PRO A 858 -20.40 60.15 7.21
C PRO A 858 -21.03 61.20 6.27
N ASP A 859 -20.77 61.10 4.96
CA ASP A 859 -21.21 62.02 3.91
C ASP A 859 -21.12 61.37 2.51
N ALA A 860 -21.57 62.11 1.49
CA ALA A 860 -21.59 61.68 0.09
C ALA A 860 -20.21 61.55 -0.55
N ASP A 861 -19.17 62.17 0.01
CA ASP A 861 -17.79 62.07 -0.51
C ASP A 861 -17.10 60.76 -0.06
N SER A 862 -17.62 60.14 1.00
CA SER A 862 -17.06 58.93 1.64
C SER A 862 -17.68 57.62 1.14
N VAL A 863 -18.15 57.58 -0.11
CA VAL A 863 -18.98 56.49 -0.66
C VAL A 863 -18.19 55.30 -1.20
N ASN A 864 -16.86 55.26 -1.11
CA ASN A 864 -16.07 54.14 -1.64
C ASN A 864 -15.25 53.48 -0.54
N VAL A 865 -15.38 52.15 -0.40
CA VAL A 865 -14.54 51.35 0.50
C VAL A 865 -13.82 50.29 -0.32
N SER A 866 -12.50 50.37 -0.38
CA SER A 866 -11.68 49.35 -1.04
C SER A 866 -11.29 48.26 -0.05
N TYR A 867 -11.38 47.01 -0.47
CA TYR A 867 -10.87 45.87 0.28
C TYR A 867 -9.59 45.39 -0.39
N ALA A 868 -8.51 45.28 0.38
CA ALA A 868 -7.24 44.77 -0.10
C ALA A 868 -6.82 43.52 0.67
N LEU A 869 -6.30 42.51 -0.02
CA LEU A 869 -5.74 41.31 0.60
C LEU A 869 -4.47 41.68 1.38
N SER A 870 -4.33 41.16 2.60
CA SER A 870 -3.15 41.41 3.44
C SER A 870 -1.95 40.51 3.06
N SER A 871 -0.73 41.04 3.15
CA SER A 871 0.53 40.31 2.84
C SER A 871 1.27 39.89 4.12
N PRO A 872 1.81 38.65 4.23
CA PRO A 872 1.66 37.53 3.29
C PRO A 872 0.23 36.95 3.22
N GLN A 873 -0.17 36.53 2.01
CA GLN A 873 -1.47 35.92 1.69
C GLN A 873 -1.47 34.42 2.04
N GLY A 874 -2.64 33.84 2.33
CA GLY A 874 -2.78 32.38 2.48
C GLY A 874 -2.21 31.76 3.78
N MET A 875 -1.91 32.58 4.79
CA MET A 875 -1.50 32.12 6.13
C MET A 875 -2.55 32.47 7.18
N LEU A 876 -2.94 31.50 8.00
CA LEU A 876 -3.75 31.73 9.19
C LEU A 876 -2.90 32.47 10.24
N ARG A 877 -3.21 33.73 10.53
CA ARG A 877 -2.45 34.52 11.51
C ARG A 877 -3.14 34.51 12.87
N ARG A 878 -2.32 34.40 13.91
CA ARG A 878 -2.71 34.84 15.25
C ARG A 878 -2.79 36.37 15.25
N ALA A 879 -3.74 36.91 15.98
CA ALA A 879 -3.95 38.35 16.09
C ALA A 879 -2.65 39.09 16.40
N ALA A 880 -2.33 40.08 15.58
CA ALA A 880 -1.26 41.02 15.90
C ALA A 880 -1.64 41.73 17.20
N ALA A 881 -0.74 41.68 18.19
CA ALA A 881 -0.87 42.52 19.37
C ALA A 881 -0.77 43.98 18.91
N VAL A 882 -1.77 44.79 19.25
CA VAL A 882 -1.77 46.22 18.95
C VAL A 882 -0.71 46.87 19.84
N THR A 883 0.36 47.39 19.22
CA THR A 883 1.34 48.24 19.89
C THR A 883 0.95 49.70 19.71
N ASN A 884 0.51 50.33 20.81
CA ASN A 884 0.37 51.76 21.05
C ASN A 884 -0.59 52.54 20.13
N SER A 885 -1.82 52.76 20.61
CA SER A 885 -2.66 53.88 20.17
C SER A 885 -2.37 55.11 21.04
N PRO A 886 -2.27 56.34 20.48
CA PRO A 886 -2.21 57.58 21.26
C PRO A 886 -3.55 57.96 21.91
N GLU A 887 -4.66 57.30 21.53
CA GLU A 887 -6.00 57.54 22.07
C GLU A 887 -6.33 56.55 23.21
N GLU A 888 -6.93 57.04 24.30
CA GLU A 888 -7.35 56.19 25.42
C GLU A 888 -8.78 55.68 25.21
N ILE A 889 -8.96 54.36 25.29
CA ILE A 889 -10.26 53.69 25.10
C ILE A 889 -10.61 52.89 26.36
N ILE A 890 -11.87 53.01 26.78
CA ILE A 890 -12.48 52.20 27.83
C ILE A 890 -13.50 51.29 27.15
N GLN A 891 -13.23 49.99 27.17
CA GLN A 891 -14.18 48.97 26.75
C GLN A 891 -15.07 48.62 27.93
N LEU A 892 -16.36 48.93 27.83
CA LEU A 892 -17.34 48.65 28.87
C LEU A 892 -18.27 47.54 28.43
N ASN A 893 -18.38 46.50 29.25
CA ASN A 893 -19.20 45.34 28.97
C ASN A 893 -20.32 45.21 30.00
N LEU A 894 -21.55 44.92 29.56
CA LEU A 894 -22.64 44.42 30.38
C LEU A 894 -22.65 42.89 30.32
N VAL A 895 -22.48 42.23 31.45
CA VAL A 895 -22.43 40.78 31.57
C VAL A 895 -23.73 40.25 32.18
N VAL A 896 -24.34 39.30 31.48
CA VAL A 896 -25.56 38.56 31.88
C VAL A 896 -25.39 37.10 31.53
N ASN A 897 -25.58 36.19 32.48
CA ASN A 897 -25.49 34.74 32.24
C ASN A 897 -24.20 34.34 31.49
N ASN A 898 -23.06 34.92 31.86
CA ASN A 898 -21.74 34.76 31.21
C ASN A 898 -21.66 35.25 29.74
N VAL A 899 -22.62 36.05 29.27
CA VAL A 899 -22.57 36.71 27.96
C VAL A 899 -22.27 38.20 28.15
N ALA A 900 -21.25 38.70 27.46
CA ALA A 900 -20.86 40.11 27.47
C ALA A 900 -21.40 40.86 26.24
N TYR A 901 -22.08 41.97 26.49
CA TYR A 901 -22.52 42.98 25.52
C TYR A 901 -21.65 44.23 25.67
N GLU A 902 -21.31 44.92 24.59
CA GLU A 902 -20.22 45.90 24.60
C GLU A 902 -20.65 47.31 24.15
N THR A 903 -20.05 48.32 24.78
CA THR A 903 -19.96 49.69 24.26
C THR A 903 -18.54 50.23 24.48
N LEU A 904 -18.14 51.20 23.67
CA LEU A 904 -16.82 51.79 23.69
C LEU A 904 -16.89 53.28 24.07
N LEU A 905 -15.96 53.71 24.91
CA LEU A 905 -15.76 55.09 25.29
C LEU A 905 -14.35 55.50 24.86
N ARG A 906 -14.22 56.59 24.10
CA ARG A 906 -12.92 57.09 23.63
C ARG A 906 -12.67 58.49 24.16
N VAL A 907 -11.51 58.69 24.79
CA VAL A 907 -11.02 60.03 25.12
C VAL A 907 -10.26 60.58 23.91
N ASN A 908 -10.78 61.62 23.28
CA ASN A 908 -10.16 62.30 22.15
C ASN A 908 -10.28 63.82 22.31
N ALA A 909 -9.15 64.52 22.30
CA ALA A 909 -9.11 65.98 22.46
C ALA A 909 -9.79 66.74 21.31
N ASN A 910 -9.93 66.11 20.14
CA ASN A 910 -10.60 66.70 18.97
C ASN A 910 -12.11 66.42 18.93
N ALA A 911 -12.62 65.55 19.80
CA ALA A 911 -14.05 65.28 19.89
C ALA A 911 -14.77 66.40 20.65
N THR A 912 -16.08 66.52 20.42
CA THR A 912 -16.94 67.46 21.16
C THR A 912 -17.76 66.71 22.21
N THR A 913 -18.44 67.44 23.09
CA THR A 913 -19.43 66.83 24.01
C THR A 913 -20.77 66.53 23.32
N ASP A 914 -20.95 67.03 22.09
CA ASP A 914 -22.07 66.74 21.21
C ASP A 914 -21.70 65.63 20.21
N ALA A 915 -22.70 65.11 19.51
CA ALA A 915 -22.52 64.03 18.55
C ALA A 915 -21.62 64.47 17.39
N ASP A 916 -20.58 63.69 17.13
CA ASP A 916 -19.60 63.92 16.08
C ASP A 916 -19.65 62.78 15.04
N LYS A 917 -19.98 63.13 13.80
CA LYS A 917 -20.08 62.16 12.69
C LYS A 917 -18.75 61.47 12.34
N LEU A 918 -17.60 62.04 12.72
CA LEU A 918 -16.27 61.47 12.47
C LEU A 918 -15.83 60.53 13.58
N TYR A 919 -16.28 60.77 14.80
CA TYR A 919 -15.76 60.09 15.98
C TYR A 919 -16.78 59.21 16.71
N ASP A 920 -18.08 59.40 16.51
CA ASP A 920 -19.13 58.66 17.19
C ASP A 920 -19.81 57.65 16.28
N ALA A 921 -19.81 56.39 16.72
CA ALA A 921 -20.43 55.29 15.98
C ALA A 921 -21.83 55.03 16.56
N PRO A 922 -22.92 55.24 15.80
CA PRO A 922 -24.27 55.00 16.29
C PRO A 922 -24.50 53.53 16.67
N TYR A 923 -25.43 53.30 17.60
CA TYR A 923 -25.79 51.95 18.03
C TYR A 923 -26.78 51.29 17.05
N ASN A 924 -26.56 50.01 16.73
CA ASN A 924 -27.52 49.19 16.00
C ASN A 924 -28.25 48.25 16.98
N THR A 925 -29.58 48.29 16.95
CA THR A 925 -30.41 47.51 17.85
C THR A 925 -30.43 46.03 17.47
N PRO A 926 -30.25 45.11 18.45
CA PRO A 926 -30.54 43.68 18.32
C PRO A 926 -31.90 43.36 17.68
N TRP A 927 -32.03 42.17 17.11
CA TRP A 927 -33.28 41.71 16.49
C TRP A 927 -34.35 41.35 17.51
N LYS A 928 -33.95 40.76 18.64
CA LYS A 928 -34.87 40.39 19.70
C LYS A 928 -34.93 41.51 20.72
N ASP A 929 -36.16 41.86 21.11
CA ASP A 929 -36.34 42.83 22.17
C ASP A 929 -35.96 42.31 23.55
N THR A 930 -35.84 40.98 23.68
CA THR A 930 -35.37 40.27 24.87
C THR A 930 -33.86 40.21 24.99
N THR A 931 -33.09 40.81 24.08
CA THR A 931 -31.63 40.82 24.14
C THR A 931 -31.15 42.00 24.99
N PRO A 932 -30.34 41.77 26.05
CA PRO A 932 -29.73 42.85 26.81
C PRO A 932 -28.92 43.80 25.94
N ARG A 933 -28.86 45.08 26.33
CA ARG A 933 -28.16 46.12 25.57
C ARG A 933 -27.33 46.98 26.49
N ILE A 934 -26.20 47.45 26.01
CA ILE A 934 -25.40 48.51 26.59
C ILE A 934 -25.01 49.48 25.50
N TYR A 935 -25.03 50.77 25.83
CA TYR A 935 -24.69 51.86 24.93
C TYR A 935 -24.39 53.11 25.75
N THR A 936 -23.78 54.10 25.11
CA THR A 936 -23.66 55.46 25.68
C THR A 936 -24.71 56.37 25.06
N LEU A 937 -24.99 57.49 25.73
CA LEU A 937 -26.05 58.42 25.30
C LEU A 937 -25.50 59.82 25.03
N ILE A 938 -25.83 60.36 23.85
CA ILE A 938 -25.65 61.78 23.52
C ILE A 938 -27.02 62.34 23.15
N LYS A 939 -27.51 63.32 23.91
CA LYS A 939 -28.86 63.92 23.74
C LYS A 939 -29.97 62.85 23.62
N GLY A 940 -29.87 61.77 24.40
CA GLY A 940 -30.83 60.67 24.42
C GLY A 940 -30.74 59.67 23.25
N LYS A 941 -29.75 59.80 22.36
CA LYS A 941 -29.50 58.86 21.25
C LYS A 941 -28.40 57.87 21.63
N MET A 942 -28.54 56.62 21.17
CA MET A 942 -27.67 55.50 21.54
C MET A 942 -26.44 55.39 20.64
N TYR A 943 -25.26 55.25 21.24
CA TYR A 943 -23.98 55.09 20.53
C TYR A 943 -23.25 53.83 21.01
N ALA A 944 -22.65 53.12 20.05
CA ALA A 944 -21.79 51.97 20.30
C ALA A 944 -20.33 52.41 20.57
N LEU A 945 -19.94 53.57 20.02
CA LEU A 945 -18.71 54.27 20.35
C LEU A 945 -19.06 55.75 20.56
N ASN A 946 -18.69 56.29 21.71
CA ASN A 946 -18.81 57.71 22.01
C ASN A 946 -17.44 58.27 22.36
N SER A 947 -17.07 59.33 21.64
CA SER A 947 -15.81 60.03 21.76
C SER A 947 -16.03 61.37 22.43
N PHE A 948 -15.18 61.71 23.39
CA PHE A 948 -15.34 62.92 24.19
C PHE A 948 -14.00 63.51 24.60
N PRO A 949 -13.93 64.83 24.86
CA PRO A 949 -12.75 65.45 25.45
C PRO A 949 -12.59 65.03 26.92
N ALA A 950 -11.38 65.16 27.45
CA ALA A 950 -11.13 64.90 28.88
C ALA A 950 -12.00 65.80 29.79
N ASN A 951 -12.29 65.32 31.00
CA ASN A 951 -13.19 65.94 31.98
C ASN A 951 -14.66 65.96 31.53
N SER A 952 -15.09 64.91 30.82
CA SER A 952 -16.48 64.72 30.41
C SER A 952 -17.22 63.75 31.33
N THR A 953 -18.53 63.95 31.42
CA THR A 953 -19.48 63.01 32.04
C THR A 953 -20.28 62.33 30.94
N ILE A 954 -20.21 61.00 30.88
CA ILE A 954 -20.78 60.19 29.80
C ILE A 954 -21.92 59.34 30.38
N PRO A 955 -23.18 59.59 30.02
CA PRO A 955 -24.28 58.74 30.44
C PRO A 955 -24.19 57.37 29.75
N VAL A 956 -24.35 56.32 30.55
CA VAL A 956 -24.37 54.92 30.10
C VAL A 956 -25.81 54.41 30.23
N GLY A 957 -26.38 53.97 29.12
CA GLY A 957 -27.68 53.34 29.09
C GLY A 957 -27.56 51.83 28.94
N ILE A 958 -28.46 51.11 29.62
CA ILE A 958 -28.63 49.67 29.43
C ILE A 958 -30.10 49.34 29.21
N LYS A 959 -30.37 48.28 28.44
CA LYS A 959 -31.68 47.63 28.41
C LYS A 959 -31.59 46.28 29.10
N VAL A 960 -32.42 46.08 30.12
CA VAL A 960 -32.52 44.84 30.87
C VAL A 960 -33.87 44.17 30.55
N PRO A 961 -33.88 43.01 29.86
CA PRO A 961 -35.12 42.35 29.43
C PRO A 961 -35.98 41.83 30.58
N THR A 962 -35.33 41.49 31.69
CA THR A 962 -35.92 40.94 32.90
C THR A 962 -35.19 41.51 34.10
N ALA A 963 -35.90 41.68 35.21
CA ALA A 963 -35.29 41.97 36.51
C ALA A 963 -34.27 40.88 36.89
N GLY A 964 -33.20 41.25 37.59
CA GLY A 964 -32.14 40.32 37.97
C GLY A 964 -30.81 40.98 38.29
N ASP A 965 -29.78 40.14 38.40
CA ASP A 965 -28.40 40.53 38.67
C ASP A 965 -27.61 40.67 37.35
N PHE A 966 -26.82 41.74 37.29
CA PHE A 966 -26.03 42.14 36.14
C PHE A 966 -24.67 42.62 36.63
N SER A 967 -23.66 42.55 35.76
CA SER A 967 -22.33 43.06 36.09
C SER A 967 -21.82 43.94 34.97
N PHE A 968 -21.21 45.07 35.31
CA PHE A 968 -20.30 45.74 34.40
C PHE A 968 -18.90 45.17 34.55
N THR A 969 -18.20 44.96 33.43
CA THR A 969 -16.78 44.64 33.40
C THR A 969 -16.06 45.53 32.40
N TRP A 970 -14.78 45.80 32.61
CA TRP A 970 -13.98 46.67 31.72
C TRP A 970 -12.50 46.30 31.75
N ASP A 971 -11.83 46.56 30.62
CA ASP A 971 -10.37 46.42 30.49
C ASP A 971 -9.72 47.80 30.67
N ASN A 972 -8.83 47.95 31.66
CA ASN A 972 -8.20 49.22 31.96
C ASN A 972 -6.95 49.45 31.09
N GLN A 973 -7.09 50.23 30.01
CA GLN A 973 -5.99 50.70 29.17
C GLN A 973 -5.77 52.23 29.28
N ALA A 974 -6.60 52.93 30.07
CA ALA A 974 -6.52 54.38 30.26
C ALA A 974 -5.46 54.73 31.33
N THR A 975 -4.25 55.04 30.91
CA THR A 975 -3.13 55.29 31.83
C THR A 975 -3.08 56.76 32.29
N ALA A 976 -3.55 57.69 31.47
CA ALA A 976 -3.50 59.14 31.68
C ALA A 976 -4.78 59.73 32.28
N TYR A 977 -5.93 59.04 32.19
CA TYR A 977 -7.19 59.50 32.76
C TYR A 977 -7.66 58.65 33.96
N ASN A 978 -8.46 59.25 34.84
CA ASN A 978 -9.16 58.58 35.94
C ASN A 978 -10.64 58.47 35.59
N ALA A 979 -11.11 57.25 35.35
CA ALA A 979 -12.50 56.95 35.01
C ALA A 979 -13.25 56.44 36.25
N ILE A 980 -14.38 57.10 36.58
CA ILE A 980 -15.22 56.76 37.73
C ILE A 980 -16.63 56.42 37.23
N LEU A 981 -17.03 55.17 37.41
CA LEU A 981 -18.41 54.73 37.18
C LEU A 981 -19.28 55.14 38.38
N THR A 982 -20.43 55.74 38.13
CA THR A 982 -21.41 56.15 39.15
C THR A 982 -22.75 55.46 38.91
N ASP A 983 -23.25 54.72 39.89
CA ASP A 983 -24.64 54.25 39.94
C ASP A 983 -25.48 55.23 40.76
N LYS A 984 -26.29 56.04 40.08
CA LYS A 984 -27.13 57.08 40.70
C LYS A 984 -28.29 56.52 41.52
N LEU A 985 -28.68 55.26 41.30
CA LEU A 985 -29.74 54.64 42.08
C LEU A 985 -29.26 54.35 43.51
N THR A 986 -28.03 53.84 43.64
CA THR A 986 -27.44 53.46 44.93
C THR A 986 -26.53 54.55 45.51
N GLY A 987 -26.10 55.52 44.70
CA GLY A 987 -25.08 56.50 45.05
C GLY A 987 -23.65 55.94 45.04
N THR A 988 -23.46 54.71 44.56
CA THR A 988 -22.15 54.04 44.54
C THR A 988 -21.26 54.63 43.45
N THR A 989 -20.01 54.92 43.79
CA THR A 989 -18.96 55.30 42.83
C THR A 989 -17.87 54.24 42.82
N VAL A 990 -17.41 53.85 41.63
CA VAL A 990 -16.37 52.83 41.42
C VAL A 990 -15.24 53.44 40.61
N ASP A 991 -14.05 53.47 41.20
CA ASP A 991 -12.82 53.78 40.48
C ASP A 991 -12.51 52.60 39.54
N MET A 992 -12.63 52.85 38.23
CA MET A 992 -12.43 51.85 37.19
C MET A 992 -10.95 51.52 36.98
N ALA A 993 -10.03 52.29 37.54
CA ALA A 993 -8.61 51.97 37.52
C ALA A 993 -8.19 51.02 38.66
N ALA A 994 -8.88 51.11 39.80
CA ALA A 994 -8.64 50.24 40.96
C ALA A 994 -9.44 48.93 40.93
N ASN A 995 -10.52 48.88 40.15
CA ASN A 995 -11.43 47.74 40.04
C ASN A 995 -11.58 47.31 38.58
N SER A 996 -12.03 46.07 38.35
CA SER A 996 -12.28 45.53 37.00
C SER A 996 -13.76 45.22 36.72
N SER A 997 -14.61 45.38 37.73
CA SER A 997 -16.03 45.06 37.62
C SER A 997 -16.89 45.81 38.64
N TYR A 998 -18.19 45.85 38.39
CA TYR A 998 -19.22 46.33 39.31
C TYR A 998 -20.51 45.54 39.13
N ASP A 999 -20.95 44.86 40.19
CA ASP A 999 -22.21 44.11 40.21
C ASP A 999 -23.36 45.02 40.66
N PHE A 1000 -24.51 44.86 40.02
CA PHE A 1000 -25.72 45.57 40.39
C PHE A 1000 -26.98 44.73 40.13
N ASN A 1001 -28.01 44.97 40.93
CA ASN A 1001 -29.33 44.38 40.75
C ASN A 1001 -30.30 45.42 40.16
N THR A 1002 -31.32 44.95 39.44
CA THR A 1002 -32.48 45.74 39.03
C THR A 1002 -33.77 44.98 39.24
N THR A 1003 -34.77 45.65 39.83
CA THR A 1003 -36.09 45.08 40.16
C THR A 1003 -37.10 45.17 39.02
N ASP A 1004 -36.82 45.99 38.01
CA ASP A 1004 -37.72 46.27 36.90
C ASP A 1004 -37.03 45.98 35.56
N ALA A 1005 -37.77 45.43 34.61
CA ALA A 1005 -37.32 45.32 33.23
C ALA A 1005 -37.49 46.65 32.49
N GLY A 1006 -36.60 46.96 31.55
CA GLY A 1006 -36.71 48.16 30.70
C GLY A 1006 -35.38 48.84 30.40
N ASP A 1007 -35.48 50.08 29.94
CA ASP A 1007 -34.33 50.92 29.60
C ASP A 1007 -33.91 51.77 30.80
N LEU A 1008 -32.70 51.57 31.29
CA LEU A 1008 -32.12 52.28 32.44
C LEU A 1008 -31.15 53.37 31.96
N ASN A 1009 -31.68 54.38 31.26
CA ASN A 1009 -30.89 55.40 30.56
C ASN A 1009 -30.34 56.53 31.47
N THR A 1010 -30.80 56.63 32.71
CA THR A 1010 -30.43 57.71 33.64
C THR A 1010 -29.71 57.22 34.89
N ARG A 1011 -29.50 55.90 35.01
CA ARG A 1011 -28.95 55.28 36.23
C ARG A 1011 -27.43 55.38 36.29
N PHE A 1012 -26.75 55.13 35.18
CA PHE A 1012 -25.29 55.02 35.16
C PHE A 1012 -24.63 56.17 34.39
N GLU A 1013 -23.49 56.63 34.88
CA GLU A 1013 -22.61 57.53 34.15
C GLU A 1013 -21.15 57.24 34.47
N ILE A 1014 -20.27 57.60 33.54
CA ILE A 1014 -18.81 57.53 33.73
C ILE A 1014 -18.25 58.94 33.66
N ASN A 1015 -17.52 59.33 34.70
CA ASN A 1015 -16.78 60.58 34.75
C ASN A 1015 -15.31 60.30 34.42
N VAL A 1016 -14.78 60.91 33.35
CA VAL A 1016 -13.40 60.69 32.91
C VAL A 1016 -12.59 61.96 33.09
N ASN A 1017 -11.81 62.02 34.17
CA ASN A 1017 -11.02 63.20 34.56
C ASN A 1017 -9.54 63.02 34.20
N ALA A 1018 -8.84 64.10 33.88
CA ALA A 1018 -7.37 64.08 33.75
C ALA A 1018 -6.71 63.67 35.08
N LYS A 1019 -5.74 62.74 35.05
CA LYS A 1019 -4.91 62.47 36.24
C LYS A 1019 -4.04 63.68 36.53
N VAL A 1020 -4.01 64.13 37.78
CA VAL A 1020 -3.08 65.15 38.23
C VAL A 1020 -1.68 64.52 38.28
N PRO A 1021 -0.65 65.07 37.61
CA PRO A 1021 0.70 64.51 37.65
C PRO A 1021 1.25 64.47 39.07
N SER A 1022 1.72 63.31 39.53
CA SER A 1022 2.36 63.13 40.85
C SER A 1022 3.86 63.44 40.84
N LYS A 1023 4.45 63.70 39.66
CA LYS A 1023 5.86 64.04 39.46
C LYS A 1023 5.97 65.14 38.40
N VAL A 1024 6.67 66.23 38.72
CA VAL A 1024 7.01 67.27 37.73
C VAL A 1024 8.44 67.00 37.28
N GLU A 1025 8.61 66.39 36.10
CA GLU A 1025 9.89 66.45 35.40
C GLU A 1025 9.99 67.84 34.76
N LEU A 1026 11.02 68.60 35.14
CA LEU A 1026 11.27 69.90 34.52
C LEU A 1026 11.79 69.62 33.10
N GLU A 1027 11.18 70.24 32.10
CA GLU A 1027 11.53 70.03 30.68
C GLU A 1027 13.03 70.14 30.43
N LYS A 1028 13.52 69.30 29.51
CA LYS A 1028 14.91 69.13 29.10
C LYS A 1028 15.44 70.38 28.37
N ASN A 1029 15.62 71.48 29.10
CA ASN A 1029 16.27 72.68 28.59
C ASN A 1029 17.80 72.52 28.65
N ASN A 1030 18.37 71.82 27.66
CA ASN A 1030 19.82 71.81 27.38
C ASN A 1030 20.76 71.57 28.60
N SER A 1031 20.33 70.78 29.57
CA SER A 1031 21.18 70.27 30.66
C SER A 1031 21.48 68.79 30.44
N ASP A 1032 22.73 68.39 30.60
CA ASP A 1032 23.21 66.99 30.50
C ASP A 1032 22.67 66.07 31.62
N TYR A 1033 21.68 66.53 32.38
CA TYR A 1033 21.18 65.89 33.60
C TYR A 1033 19.65 65.84 33.62
N LYS A 1034 19.11 64.80 34.24
CA LYS A 1034 17.68 64.67 34.47
C LYS A 1034 17.35 65.11 35.90
N ILE A 1035 16.61 66.21 36.03
CA ILE A 1035 16.25 66.78 37.33
C ILE A 1035 14.75 66.62 37.56
N SER A 1036 14.37 66.08 38.71
CA SER A 1036 12.97 65.98 39.13
C SER A 1036 12.80 66.36 40.60
N VAL A 1037 11.60 66.78 40.97
CA VAL A 1037 11.26 67.13 42.35
C VAL A 1037 10.10 66.24 42.82
N SER A 1038 10.27 65.61 43.98
CA SER A 1038 9.27 64.74 44.59
C SER A 1038 9.38 64.79 46.11
N GLU A 1039 8.26 64.97 46.82
CA GLU A 1039 8.17 64.83 48.29
C GLU A 1039 9.22 65.64 49.08
N GLY A 1040 9.42 66.93 48.75
CA GLY A 1040 10.43 67.77 49.40
C GLY A 1040 11.88 67.45 48.99
N LYS A 1041 12.10 66.60 47.99
CA LYS A 1041 13.43 66.21 47.50
C LYS A 1041 13.68 66.70 46.07
N ILE A 1042 14.93 67.06 45.80
CA ILE A 1042 15.46 67.27 44.45
C ILE A 1042 16.26 66.03 44.08
N LEU A 1043 15.86 65.36 43.00
CA LEU A 1043 16.50 64.18 42.43
C LEU A 1043 17.22 64.58 41.15
N ILE A 1044 18.49 64.19 41.03
CA ILE A 1044 19.33 64.47 39.87
C ILE A 1044 19.93 63.15 39.40
N ASP A 1045 19.56 62.74 38.20
CA ASP A 1045 20.05 61.53 37.54
C ASP A 1045 20.95 61.89 36.33
N GLU A 1046 21.74 60.91 35.88
CA GLU A 1046 22.63 61.00 34.72
C GLU A 1046 23.83 61.95 34.91
N LEU A 1047 24.36 62.04 36.15
CA LEU A 1047 25.61 62.77 36.43
C LEU A 1047 26.81 62.03 35.83
N ASN A 1048 27.34 62.49 34.70
CA ASN A 1048 28.36 61.78 33.94
C ASN A 1048 29.80 61.87 34.50
N GLU A 1049 30.06 62.74 35.49
CA GLU A 1049 31.40 62.96 36.09
C GLU A 1049 31.28 63.41 37.56
N PRO A 1050 32.37 63.35 38.38
CA PRO A 1050 32.38 63.94 39.71
C PRO A 1050 31.94 65.40 39.69
N SER A 1051 30.75 65.65 40.22
CA SER A 1051 30.06 66.94 40.13
C SER A 1051 29.91 67.53 41.53
N TYR A 1052 30.18 68.82 41.67
CA TYR A 1052 29.91 69.55 42.90
C TYR A 1052 28.57 70.28 42.75
N ILE A 1053 27.61 69.92 43.58
CA ILE A 1053 26.24 70.41 43.48
C ILE A 1053 25.94 71.23 44.73
N SER A 1054 25.48 72.46 44.55
CA SER A 1054 24.95 73.31 45.62
C SER A 1054 23.49 73.66 45.35
N VAL A 1055 22.65 73.49 46.36
CA VAL A 1055 21.28 74.00 46.40
C VAL A 1055 21.30 75.31 47.18
N VAL A 1056 20.84 76.38 46.56
CA VAL A 1056 20.88 77.74 47.09
C VAL A 1056 19.44 78.24 47.18
N ASP A 1057 19.08 78.94 48.25
CA ASP A 1057 17.79 79.62 48.31
C ASP A 1057 17.79 80.91 47.45
N VAL A 1058 16.62 81.52 47.26
CA VAL A 1058 16.48 82.76 46.47
C VAL A 1058 17.21 83.97 47.07
N THR A 1059 17.67 83.90 48.33
CA THR A 1059 18.47 84.95 48.96
C THR A 1059 19.98 84.77 48.72
N GLY A 1060 20.37 83.70 48.02
CA GLY A 1060 21.76 83.37 47.71
C GLY A 1060 22.45 82.57 48.82
N LYS A 1061 21.72 82.12 49.85
CA LYS A 1061 22.29 81.29 50.92
C LYS A 1061 22.30 79.82 50.49
N ILE A 1062 23.44 79.16 50.63
CA ILE A 1062 23.58 77.72 50.37
C ILE A 1062 22.79 76.95 51.42
N VAL A 1063 21.82 76.17 50.96
CA VAL A 1063 20.97 75.27 51.76
C VAL A 1063 21.72 73.96 52.02
N GLU A 1064 22.26 73.37 50.95
CA GLU A 1064 23.10 72.19 51.02
C GLU A 1064 24.10 72.21 49.86
N SER A 1065 25.29 71.66 50.04
CA SER A 1065 26.23 71.42 48.93
C SER A 1065 27.04 70.16 49.15
N ARG A 1066 27.29 69.41 48.08
CA ARG A 1066 28.00 68.13 48.15
C ARG A 1066 28.76 67.85 46.86
N LYS A 1067 29.95 67.26 47.00
CA LYS A 1067 30.63 66.59 45.89
C LYS A 1067 30.03 65.19 45.71
N ILE A 1068 29.51 64.92 44.52
CA ILE A 1068 28.89 63.65 44.14
C ILE A 1068 29.81 62.96 43.13
N ASN A 1069 30.17 61.71 43.41
CA ASN A 1069 31.01 60.89 42.54
C ASN A 1069 30.23 59.74 41.87
N LEU A 1070 28.90 59.74 41.98
CA LEU A 1070 27.98 58.72 41.46
C LEU A 1070 27.01 59.37 40.47
N GLY A 1071 26.46 58.60 39.53
CA GLY A 1071 25.53 59.07 38.49
C GLY A 1071 24.16 59.59 38.98
N HIS A 1072 23.97 59.67 40.30
CA HIS A 1072 22.72 60.07 40.95
C HIS A 1072 23.02 60.91 42.21
N ALA A 1073 22.20 61.94 42.44
CA ALA A 1073 22.20 62.74 43.66
C ALA A 1073 20.78 63.03 44.15
N GLU A 1074 20.62 63.03 45.48
CA GLU A 1074 19.38 63.40 46.15
C GLU A 1074 19.67 64.51 47.19
N PHE A 1075 18.87 65.56 47.17
CA PHE A 1075 18.88 66.65 48.16
C PHE A 1075 17.52 66.74 48.83
N THR A 1076 17.47 66.59 50.15
CA THR A 1076 16.23 66.73 50.93
C THR A 1076 16.11 68.18 51.42
N ILE A 1077 15.05 68.86 50.99
CA ILE A 1077 14.82 70.27 51.27
C ILE A 1077 13.66 70.39 52.26
N GLY A 1078 13.96 70.81 53.48
CA GLY A 1078 13.00 70.81 54.59
C GLY A 1078 11.92 71.90 54.54
N GLN A 1079 11.92 72.79 53.55
CA GLN A 1079 10.92 73.85 53.39
C GLN A 1079 10.51 73.98 51.92
N SER A 1080 9.22 74.21 51.68
CA SER A 1080 8.69 74.51 50.35
C SER A 1080 9.17 75.88 49.88
N GLY A 1081 9.66 75.98 48.66
CA GLY A 1081 10.19 77.23 48.13
C GLY A 1081 10.84 77.08 46.76
N VAL A 1082 11.26 78.21 46.19
CA VAL A 1082 12.10 78.23 45.00
C VAL A 1082 13.56 78.12 45.45
N TYR A 1083 14.31 77.24 44.79
CA TYR A 1083 15.74 77.05 44.98
C TYR A 1083 16.48 77.17 43.65
N LEU A 1084 17.75 77.56 43.73
CA LEU A 1084 18.71 77.58 42.64
C LEU A 1084 19.68 76.42 42.84
N LEU A 1085 19.64 75.48 41.91
CA LEU A 1085 20.58 74.38 41.84
C LEU A 1085 21.78 74.80 41.00
N GLN A 1086 22.98 74.81 41.57
CA GLN A 1086 24.22 75.02 40.83
C GLN A 1086 25.00 73.71 40.76
N ILE A 1087 25.25 73.22 39.56
CA ILE A 1087 26.03 72.01 39.30
C ILE A 1087 27.32 72.44 38.63
N SER A 1088 28.46 72.20 39.27
CA SER A 1088 29.79 72.45 38.69
C SER A 1088 30.55 71.15 38.47
N ASN A 1089 31.06 70.97 37.26
CA ASN A 1089 31.92 69.87 36.88
C ASN A 1089 33.11 70.41 36.05
N ASN A 1090 33.96 69.52 35.53
CA ASN A 1090 35.11 69.92 34.71
C ASN A 1090 34.71 70.59 33.37
N SER A 1091 33.45 70.49 32.95
CA SER A 1091 32.89 71.06 31.72
C SER A 1091 32.27 72.45 31.92
N GLY A 1092 32.08 72.90 33.16
CA GLY A 1092 31.56 74.24 33.49
C GLY A 1092 30.61 74.26 34.69
N VAL A 1093 29.95 75.40 34.91
CA VAL A 1093 28.93 75.59 35.96
C VAL A 1093 27.57 75.82 35.29
N GLN A 1094 26.60 74.98 35.63
CA GLN A 1094 25.20 75.14 35.21
C GLN A 1094 24.33 75.54 36.39
N GLN A 1095 23.40 76.48 36.18
CA GLN A 1095 22.47 76.93 37.21
C GLN A 1095 21.03 76.73 36.73
N LEU A 1096 20.20 76.07 37.54
CA LEU A 1096 18.80 75.83 37.27
C LEU A 1096 17.92 76.29 38.43
N LYS A 1097 16.78 76.88 38.11
CA LYS A 1097 15.75 77.22 39.09
C LYS A 1097 14.82 76.01 39.26
N VAL A 1098 14.70 75.51 40.49
CA VAL A 1098 13.80 74.40 40.84
C VAL A 1098 12.80 74.88 41.90
N PHE A 1099 11.55 74.49 41.76
CA PHE A 1099 10.54 74.76 42.79
C PHE A 1099 10.28 73.47 43.56
N VAL A 1100 10.55 73.49 44.87
CA VAL A 1100 10.28 72.37 45.77
C VAL A 1100 9.00 72.67 46.53
N LYS A 1101 8.01 71.78 46.39
CA LYS A 1101 6.73 71.89 47.07
C LYS A 1101 6.75 71.17 48.40
#